data_AF-A0A9E1SBD2-F1
#
_entry.id   AF-A0A9E1SBD2-F1
#
_cell.length_a   1.000
_cell.length_b   1.000
_cell.length_c   1.000
_cell.angle_alpha   90.00
_cell.angle_beta   90.00
_cell.angle_gamma   90.00
#
_symmetry.space_group_name_H-M   'P 1'
#
loop_
_entity.id
_entity.type
_entity.pdbx_description
1 polymer ?
#
loop_
_entity_poly.entity_id
_entity_poly.type
_entity_poly.pdbx_seq_one_letter_code
_entity_poly.pdbx_strand_id
1 'polypeptide(L)'
;MILRRGTVWKFLAVGLYLLLSCNFAWSAKINGSSVVPTVVLKDSAHQVLESHCISCHGPEKQKGDLRLDDFDSFDPVDLQELFARMSEVVQFREMPPDGSDQPNEVERSALQRWLGEQLHGEPAKALAEKLMRFEYGNVVSHTDLFSGEYAKLPGYTLDRRWLISEYIFNEKINRLLNYEPKRKIYGVTNAVHGDSGVHWSPKTEHGNKFRRTITNPFLLPEKVGVRYYGKDALTTGHLLTMVGNAKRVAGHMTSESVIKSHYPSMYALMQDELQHRGILRVREEFLYSDKYMDCLLLDIYGDEHKRLLPKLVRVDIPFPGMRTRKFPGEKTYRIQRSEFINGLDKQDTGAVFRSMMTYWKEPYKFEVDETKAVKDSKGEAWAPYLHEQRAEYEKIILQAEGDWFMEGVPSHRIRNRVEMMKIFWDHWDMDLIYQEAKKRGAAPACKPLNDSEMQIITETIKKHRKKGDNYKTIIDKCISDWTESFKKSRESAGIANNTQIKSLINEFYELIFERAPSEQEQAENSKLLSLFMGKLERQQAFNKLIESMILNTEFAYRYEFGEGPQDSHGRRMMSPRDASYAIAYALTDSSPDDELIEAAEKGRLGTREDYEREVRRLLKRRDSWTIIDEAVQAANLNPSLTNQPIRKLRFFRDFFGYPKALKVFKDDSRFGAGRHVQAVSRLIEEADMLVEYIIEKDEDVVESLLTTEKFYIFHNGDNTAMKAASDSLKSIYDFFKGKDWPEWEPEDVVPHEEFLRTHWEFQREKEGDYPKILKKLQRMMEGLELHFSEGQSGALPYMKNGMGFWHGGPVLGRSGQQMRGEQVTTYWNLDWKTWDYPTHQPAKTPHRKGILTHPAWLIAHAQNLETDPIHRGKWIQEKLLAGTIPDVPITVDAVIPPDHNKTLRQRMEKRTGDAYCWRCHQKMDPLGFPF
;
A
#
# COMPACT_ATOMS: atom_id res chain seq x y z
N MET A 1 58.84 -42.78 -5.69
CA MET A 1 59.00 -44.10 -6.35
C MET A 1 59.16 -43.85 -7.84
N ILE A 2 60.28 -44.34 -8.39
CA ILE A 2 60.79 -44.09 -9.75
C ILE A 2 60.08 -45.00 -10.76
N LEU A 3 60.17 -44.63 -12.06
CA LEU A 3 60.20 -45.48 -13.29
C LEU A 3 58.96 -45.26 -14.19
N ARG A 4 59.03 -45.17 -15.54
CA ARG A 4 60.09 -45.02 -16.55
C ARG A 4 59.38 -44.83 -17.92
N ARG A 5 59.82 -43.87 -18.74
CA ARG A 5 60.47 -44.01 -20.07
C ARG A 5 59.69 -44.66 -21.24
N GLY A 6 59.67 -43.92 -22.35
CA GLY A 6 59.56 -44.42 -23.72
C GLY A 6 59.76 -43.30 -24.74
N THR A 7 60.99 -43.05 -25.16
CA THR A 7 61.43 -42.09 -26.20
C THR A 7 61.96 -42.89 -27.40
N VAL A 8 61.90 -42.33 -28.63
CA VAL A 8 62.78 -42.51 -29.83
C VAL A 8 61.92 -42.15 -31.08
N TRP A 9 62.25 -41.31 -32.08
CA TRP A 9 63.49 -40.68 -32.58
C TRP A 9 63.19 -39.56 -33.65
N LYS A 10 63.95 -38.43 -33.58
CA LYS A 10 64.74 -37.71 -34.65
C LYS A 10 64.08 -37.24 -35.99
N PHE A 11 64.46 -36.14 -36.68
CA PHE A 11 65.61 -35.19 -36.68
C PHE A 11 65.23 -33.85 -37.40
N LEU A 12 66.15 -32.88 -37.34
CA LEU A 12 66.13 -31.45 -37.72
C LEU A 12 66.46 -31.10 -39.20
N ALA A 13 65.99 -29.90 -39.61
CA ALA A 13 66.69 -28.80 -40.34
C ALA A 13 66.68 -28.63 -41.90
N VAL A 14 66.09 -27.49 -42.32
CA VAL A 14 66.61 -26.34 -43.13
C VAL A 14 66.78 -26.41 -44.69
N GLY A 15 66.12 -25.43 -45.36
CA GLY A 15 66.59 -24.61 -46.51
C GLY A 15 66.52 -25.23 -47.92
N LEU A 16 66.38 -24.53 -49.05
CA LEU A 16 66.20 -23.12 -49.44
C LEU A 16 66.16 -23.10 -51.02
N TYR A 17 65.43 -22.16 -51.63
CA TYR A 17 65.70 -21.50 -52.95
C TYR A 17 65.24 -22.01 -54.34
N LEU A 18 64.70 -21.01 -55.08
CA LEU A 18 64.64 -20.75 -56.55
C LEU A 18 63.67 -21.62 -57.38
N LEU A 19 62.68 -21.05 -58.09
CA LEU A 19 62.85 -20.11 -59.22
C LEU A 19 61.67 -19.11 -59.35
N LEU A 20 62.05 -17.82 -59.41
CA LEU A 20 61.35 -16.71 -60.06
C LEU A 20 61.55 -16.78 -61.58
N SER A 21 60.58 -16.31 -62.38
CA SER A 21 60.74 -15.13 -63.26
C SER A 21 59.63 -15.01 -64.32
N CYS A 22 58.97 -13.84 -64.31
CA CYS A 22 58.40 -13.04 -65.40
C CYS A 22 57.22 -12.24 -64.81
N ASN A 23 57.12 -10.91 -64.89
CA ASN A 23 57.96 -9.89 -65.49
C ASN A 23 57.69 -8.57 -64.76
N PHE A 24 58.75 -7.78 -64.67
CA PHE A 24 58.82 -6.43 -64.12
C PHE A 24 58.31 -5.43 -65.17
N ALA A 25 57.43 -4.50 -64.78
CA ALA A 25 57.48 -3.11 -65.27
C ALA A 25 56.58 -2.18 -64.41
N TRP A 26 57.26 -1.24 -63.76
CA TRP A 26 56.81 0.12 -63.41
C TRP A 26 55.77 0.38 -62.30
N SER A 27 56.31 0.58 -61.09
CA SER A 27 56.26 1.82 -60.29
C SER A 27 55.07 2.78 -60.45
N ALA A 28 54.21 2.88 -59.42
CA ALA A 28 54.11 4.06 -58.53
C ALA A 28 52.98 3.90 -57.49
N LYS A 29 53.33 4.08 -56.19
CA LYS A 29 52.52 4.56 -55.04
C LYS A 29 51.16 3.85 -54.81
N ILE A 30 50.83 3.31 -53.63
CA ILE A 30 50.77 3.96 -52.32
C ILE A 30 50.88 2.87 -51.24
N ASN A 31 51.90 2.95 -50.40
CA ASN A 31 51.89 2.39 -49.06
C ASN A 31 51.41 3.53 -48.14
N GLY A 32 50.39 3.30 -47.32
CA GLY A 32 49.85 4.36 -46.46
C GLY A 32 48.62 3.97 -45.64
N SER A 33 48.74 3.00 -44.72
CA SER A 33 47.91 2.99 -43.52
C SER A 33 48.48 4.02 -42.54
N SER A 34 48.24 5.30 -42.79
CA SER A 34 48.56 6.36 -41.83
C SER A 34 47.57 6.28 -40.68
N VAL A 35 48.05 6.04 -39.46
CA VAL A 35 47.36 6.47 -38.24
C VAL A 35 47.15 7.97 -38.39
N VAL A 36 45.91 8.39 -38.64
CA VAL A 36 45.53 9.80 -38.66
C VAL A 36 45.70 10.31 -37.22
N PRO A 37 46.46 11.38 -36.96
CA PRO A 37 46.59 11.94 -35.62
C PRO A 37 45.20 12.28 -35.06
N THR A 38 44.93 11.99 -33.78
CA THR A 38 43.62 12.15 -33.12
C THR A 38 43.00 13.54 -33.33
N VAL A 39 43.83 14.58 -33.43
CA VAL A 39 43.41 15.96 -33.72
C VAL A 39 42.82 16.09 -35.13
N VAL A 40 43.46 15.49 -36.14
CA VAL A 40 42.99 15.52 -37.54
C VAL A 40 41.70 14.72 -37.71
N LEU A 41 41.53 13.64 -36.94
CA LEU A 41 40.30 12.84 -36.94
C LEU A 41 39.13 13.60 -36.31
N LYS A 42 39.36 14.31 -35.19
CA LYS A 42 38.34 15.16 -34.54
C LYS A 42 37.89 16.30 -35.45
N ASP A 43 38.83 17.03 -36.05
CA ASP A 43 38.51 18.14 -36.96
C ASP A 43 37.71 17.65 -38.17
N SER A 44 38.09 16.50 -38.73
CA SER A 44 37.34 15.87 -39.84
C SER A 44 35.92 15.47 -39.41
N ALA A 45 35.75 14.89 -38.23
CA ALA A 45 34.42 14.51 -37.73
C ALA A 45 33.53 15.73 -37.44
N HIS A 46 34.10 16.79 -36.87
CA HIS A 46 33.40 18.06 -36.63
C HIS A 46 32.96 18.70 -37.95
N GLN A 47 33.82 18.70 -38.97
CA GLN A 47 33.47 19.22 -40.30
C GLN A 47 32.29 18.44 -40.92
N VAL A 48 32.24 17.12 -40.73
CA VAL A 48 31.10 16.30 -41.17
C VAL A 48 29.83 16.67 -40.40
N LEU A 49 29.90 16.85 -39.08
CA LEU A 49 28.76 17.30 -38.27
C LEU A 49 28.25 18.68 -38.71
N GLU A 50 29.15 19.64 -38.94
CA GLU A 50 28.81 20.98 -39.43
C GLU A 50 28.11 20.95 -40.79
N SER A 51 28.65 20.15 -41.72
CA SER A 51 28.17 20.09 -43.10
C SER A 51 26.82 19.36 -43.21
N HIS A 52 26.64 18.30 -42.43
CA HIS A 52 25.53 17.37 -42.63
C HIS A 52 24.51 17.31 -41.49
N CYS A 53 24.88 17.70 -40.26
CA CYS A 53 24.06 17.45 -39.06
C CYS A 53 23.56 18.73 -38.37
N ILE A 54 24.40 19.76 -38.24
CA ILE A 54 24.10 20.97 -37.44
C ILE A 54 22.94 21.79 -38.01
N SER A 55 22.69 21.75 -39.32
CA SER A 55 21.54 22.44 -39.93
C SER A 55 20.18 21.98 -39.38
N CYS A 56 20.11 20.76 -38.82
CA CYS A 56 18.92 20.17 -38.20
C CYS A 56 19.04 19.97 -36.68
N HIS A 57 20.26 19.97 -36.15
CA HIS A 57 20.58 19.76 -34.73
C HIS A 57 21.47 20.90 -34.18
N GLY A 58 21.15 22.14 -34.55
CA GLY A 58 21.90 23.34 -34.18
C GLY A 58 21.05 24.30 -33.35
N PRO A 59 21.51 25.54 -33.12
CA PRO A 59 20.77 26.50 -32.30
C PRO A 59 19.42 26.91 -32.93
N GLU A 60 19.34 26.94 -34.26
CA GLU A 60 18.12 27.35 -34.97
C GLU A 60 17.07 26.24 -35.11
N LYS A 61 17.51 24.98 -35.17
CA LYS A 61 16.65 23.80 -35.30
C LYS A 61 17.21 22.68 -34.44
N GLN A 62 16.39 22.18 -33.53
CA GLN A 62 16.74 21.10 -32.60
C GLN A 62 15.81 19.92 -32.84
N LYS A 63 15.93 19.29 -34.02
CA LYS A 63 15.10 18.11 -34.32
C LYS A 63 15.42 16.99 -33.34
N GLY A 64 14.38 16.37 -32.78
CA GLY A 64 14.54 15.33 -31.76
C GLY A 64 15.13 15.84 -30.44
N ASP A 65 14.91 17.13 -30.12
CA ASP A 65 15.43 17.81 -28.92
C ASP A 65 16.95 17.65 -28.73
N LEU A 66 17.68 17.57 -29.84
CA LEU A 66 19.11 17.32 -29.88
C LEU A 66 19.88 18.49 -30.50
N ARG A 67 20.96 18.88 -29.83
CA ARG A 67 21.89 19.95 -30.23
C ARG A 67 23.32 19.40 -30.34
N LEU A 68 23.93 19.46 -31.51
CA LEU A 68 25.25 18.87 -31.82
C LEU A 68 26.37 19.91 -31.95
N ASP A 69 26.05 21.20 -31.89
CA ASP A 69 27.04 22.30 -31.89
C ASP A 69 27.62 22.61 -30.50
N ASP A 70 27.06 22.02 -29.43
CA ASP A 70 27.38 22.33 -28.04
C ASP A 70 27.43 21.07 -27.17
N PHE A 71 28.35 20.15 -27.48
CA PHE A 71 28.51 18.91 -26.71
C PHE A 71 28.86 19.16 -25.24
N ASP A 72 29.50 20.29 -24.92
CA ASP A 72 29.89 20.67 -23.56
C ASP A 72 28.68 20.95 -22.65
N SER A 73 27.51 21.23 -23.23
CA SER A 73 26.26 21.41 -22.49
C SER A 73 25.60 20.10 -22.04
N PHE A 74 26.01 18.95 -22.58
CA PHE A 74 25.42 17.66 -22.25
C PHE A 74 26.01 17.07 -20.97
N ASP A 75 25.18 16.35 -20.23
CA ASP A 75 25.74 15.45 -19.22
C ASP A 75 26.53 14.33 -19.93
N PRO A 76 27.76 13.99 -19.48
CA PRO A 76 28.61 12.97 -20.10
C PRO A 76 28.00 11.57 -20.23
N VAL A 77 27.02 11.19 -19.40
CA VAL A 77 26.30 9.91 -19.61
C VAL A 77 25.31 10.02 -20.74
N ASP A 78 24.52 11.09 -20.77
CA ASP A 78 23.64 11.39 -21.90
C ASP A 78 24.45 11.56 -23.19
N LEU A 79 25.67 12.12 -23.08
CA LEU A 79 26.61 12.28 -24.19
C LEU A 79 27.16 10.93 -24.68
N GLN A 80 27.40 9.96 -23.81
CA GLN A 80 27.83 8.61 -24.21
C GLN A 80 26.70 7.84 -24.86
N GLU A 81 25.48 7.91 -24.30
CA GLU A 81 24.28 7.34 -24.92
C GLU A 81 24.04 8.01 -26.28
N LEU A 82 24.21 9.33 -26.36
CA LEU A 82 24.13 10.09 -27.60
C LEU A 82 25.19 9.64 -28.60
N PHE A 83 26.46 9.47 -28.23
CA PHE A 83 27.49 8.97 -29.14
C PHE A 83 27.25 7.54 -29.61
N ALA A 84 26.72 6.67 -28.73
CA ALA A 84 26.33 5.31 -29.12
C ALA A 84 25.18 5.34 -30.13
N ARG A 85 24.15 6.14 -29.86
CA ARG A 85 23.03 6.39 -30.78
C ARG A 85 23.51 6.98 -32.10
N MET A 86 24.37 8.01 -32.06
CA MET A 86 24.97 8.64 -33.24
C MET A 86 25.75 7.62 -34.07
N SER A 87 26.56 6.77 -33.41
CA SER A 87 27.33 5.72 -34.09
C SER A 87 26.40 4.76 -34.81
N GLU A 88 25.31 4.36 -34.15
CA GLU A 88 24.33 3.44 -34.71
C GLU A 88 23.57 4.05 -35.90
N VAL A 89 23.00 5.26 -35.77
CA VAL A 89 22.24 5.90 -36.86
C VAL A 89 23.12 6.28 -38.05
N VAL A 90 24.40 6.62 -37.82
CA VAL A 90 25.38 6.86 -38.89
C VAL A 90 25.78 5.54 -39.56
N GLN A 91 25.96 4.47 -38.78
CA GLN A 91 26.27 3.13 -39.30
C GLN A 91 25.17 2.58 -40.19
N PHE A 92 23.91 2.78 -39.79
CA PHE A 92 22.75 2.34 -40.57
C PHE A 92 22.29 3.35 -41.63
N ARG A 93 23.02 4.47 -41.82
CA ARG A 93 22.70 5.53 -42.81
C ARG A 93 21.31 6.12 -42.60
N GLU A 94 20.87 6.18 -41.36
CA GLU A 94 19.58 6.74 -40.95
C GLU A 94 19.67 8.26 -40.77
N MET A 95 20.86 8.76 -40.40
CA MET A 95 21.17 10.17 -40.29
C MET A 95 22.38 10.54 -41.15
N PRO A 96 22.31 11.65 -41.92
CA PRO A 96 21.15 12.54 -42.12
C PRO A 96 19.94 11.83 -42.79
N PRO A 97 18.72 12.39 -42.77
CA PRO A 97 17.56 11.76 -43.40
C PRO A 97 17.56 11.88 -44.94
N ASP A 98 16.78 11.05 -45.65
CA ASP A 98 16.70 11.14 -47.12
C ASP A 98 16.12 12.49 -47.54
N GLY A 99 16.72 13.08 -48.56
CA GLY A 99 16.44 14.45 -49.00
C GLY A 99 17.33 15.52 -48.36
N SER A 100 18.17 15.14 -47.38
CA SER A 100 19.26 15.98 -46.87
C SER A 100 20.60 15.54 -47.47
N ASP A 101 21.58 16.44 -47.45
CA ASP A 101 22.91 16.15 -47.97
C ASP A 101 23.61 15.07 -47.13
N GLN A 102 24.02 13.97 -47.77
CA GLN A 102 24.55 12.79 -47.11
C GLN A 102 26.08 12.81 -47.09
N PRO A 103 26.72 12.40 -45.98
CA PRO A 103 28.16 12.22 -45.98
C PRO A 103 28.55 11.09 -46.95
N ASN A 104 29.63 11.30 -47.69
CA ASN A 104 30.23 10.27 -48.53
C ASN A 104 30.89 9.16 -47.67
N GLU A 105 31.34 8.06 -48.27
CA GLU A 105 31.90 6.93 -47.50
C GLU A 105 33.14 7.29 -46.68
N VAL A 106 33.95 8.25 -47.14
CA VAL A 106 35.17 8.68 -46.45
C VAL A 106 34.80 9.50 -45.22
N GLU A 107 33.89 10.46 -45.39
CA GLU A 107 33.32 11.29 -44.31
C GLU A 107 32.62 10.43 -43.26
N ARG A 108 31.79 9.48 -43.69
CA ARG A 108 31.10 8.54 -42.81
C ARG A 108 32.09 7.69 -42.02
N SER A 109 33.11 7.14 -42.68
CA SER A 109 34.15 6.34 -42.02
C SER A 109 34.97 7.16 -41.02
N ALA A 110 35.22 8.45 -41.29
CA ALA A 110 35.89 9.35 -40.36
C ALA A 110 35.02 9.63 -39.12
N LEU A 111 33.74 9.95 -39.33
CA LEU A 111 32.78 10.20 -38.25
C LEU A 111 32.59 8.95 -37.37
N GLN A 112 32.43 7.77 -37.96
CA GLN A 112 32.30 6.51 -37.22
C GLN A 112 33.53 6.18 -36.39
N ARG A 113 34.73 6.42 -36.95
CA ARG A 113 35.98 6.17 -36.21
C ARG A 113 36.12 7.13 -35.03
N TRP A 114 35.78 8.40 -35.21
CA TRP A 114 35.78 9.38 -34.14
C TRP A 114 34.76 9.04 -33.04
N LEU A 115 33.53 8.68 -33.41
CA LEU A 115 32.51 8.21 -32.47
C LEU A 115 33.00 6.96 -31.71
N GLY A 116 33.68 6.04 -32.41
CA GLY A 116 34.35 4.90 -31.78
C GLY A 116 35.40 5.28 -30.73
N GLU A 117 36.20 6.33 -30.96
CA GLU A 117 37.15 6.86 -29.96
C GLU A 117 36.46 7.57 -28.79
N GLN A 118 35.30 8.19 -29.01
CA GLN A 118 34.52 8.73 -27.89
C GLN A 118 33.90 7.61 -27.04
N LEU A 119 33.57 6.49 -27.67
CA LEU A 119 33.07 5.28 -26.99
C LEU A 119 34.20 4.44 -26.36
N HIS A 120 35.46 4.62 -26.77
CA HIS A 120 36.62 3.84 -26.34
C HIS A 120 37.89 4.71 -26.18
N GLY A 121 38.52 4.75 -24.99
CA GLY A 121 39.81 5.45 -24.79
C GLY A 121 39.85 6.32 -23.54
N GLU A 122 40.65 7.41 -23.55
CA GLU A 122 40.77 8.37 -22.44
C GLU A 122 39.43 9.08 -22.08
N PRO A 123 38.58 9.50 -23.05
CA PRO A 123 37.24 10.02 -22.74
C PRO A 123 36.36 9.00 -22.02
N ALA A 124 36.42 7.72 -22.43
CA ALA A 124 35.71 6.64 -21.75
C ALA A 124 36.24 6.39 -20.32
N LYS A 125 37.54 6.62 -20.06
CA LYS A 125 38.13 6.56 -18.71
C LYS A 125 37.71 7.73 -17.83
N ALA A 126 37.74 8.96 -18.35
CA ALA A 126 37.26 10.16 -17.64
C ALA A 126 35.74 10.06 -17.32
N LEU A 127 34.99 9.45 -18.24
CA LEU A 127 33.59 9.09 -18.01
C LEU A 127 33.45 7.96 -16.99
N ALA A 128 34.29 6.92 -17.02
CA ALA A 128 34.30 5.88 -15.99
C ALA A 128 34.51 6.48 -14.59
N GLU A 129 35.37 7.51 -14.46
CA GLU A 129 35.54 8.27 -13.22
C GLU A 129 34.28 9.08 -12.84
N LYS A 130 33.61 9.73 -13.80
CA LYS A 130 32.32 10.40 -13.56
C LYS A 130 31.18 9.43 -13.23
N LEU A 131 31.19 8.22 -13.81
CA LEU A 131 30.26 7.12 -13.55
C LEU A 131 30.44 6.53 -12.13
N MET A 132 31.54 6.83 -11.44
CA MET A 132 31.69 6.52 -10.01
C MET A 132 30.92 7.51 -9.11
N ARG A 133 30.36 8.60 -9.65
CA ARG A 133 29.46 9.48 -8.88
C ARG A 133 28.18 8.72 -8.55
N PHE A 134 27.67 8.96 -7.35
CA PHE A 134 26.50 8.25 -6.81
C PHE A 134 25.26 8.25 -7.74
N GLU A 135 25.12 9.29 -8.56
CA GLU A 135 24.01 9.50 -9.51
C GLU A 135 23.96 8.48 -10.66
N TYR A 136 25.09 7.79 -10.94
CA TYR A 136 25.23 6.80 -12.02
C TYR A 136 25.48 5.38 -11.50
N GLY A 137 25.54 5.22 -10.18
CA GLY A 137 25.78 3.93 -9.53
C GLY A 137 27.25 3.53 -9.51
N ASN A 138 27.51 2.23 -9.37
CA ASN A 138 28.86 1.68 -9.47
C ASN A 138 28.92 0.98 -10.82
N VAL A 139 29.59 1.58 -11.80
CA VAL A 139 29.82 0.91 -13.09
C VAL A 139 30.99 -0.05 -12.92
N VAL A 140 30.71 -1.33 -13.17
CA VAL A 140 31.69 -2.42 -13.06
C VAL A 140 31.71 -3.15 -14.40
N SER A 141 32.91 -3.47 -14.89
CA SER A 141 33.07 -4.36 -16.04
C SER A 141 32.33 -5.67 -15.78
N HIS A 142 31.48 -6.10 -16.72
CA HIS A 142 30.74 -7.35 -16.60
C HIS A 142 31.70 -8.55 -16.45
N THR A 143 32.77 -8.56 -17.25
CA THR A 143 33.81 -9.58 -17.17
C THR A 143 34.47 -9.58 -15.80
N ASP A 144 34.82 -8.41 -15.27
CA ASP A 144 35.51 -8.29 -13.98
C ASP A 144 34.61 -8.74 -12.83
N LEU A 145 33.33 -8.35 -12.87
CA LEU A 145 32.32 -8.69 -11.87
C LEU A 145 32.14 -10.21 -11.73
N PHE A 146 32.19 -10.95 -12.85
CA PHE A 146 31.98 -12.40 -12.88
C PHE A 146 33.27 -13.23 -13.03
N SER A 147 34.42 -12.61 -13.22
CA SER A 147 35.73 -13.29 -13.35
C SER A 147 36.15 -14.04 -12.09
N GLY A 148 35.70 -13.57 -10.92
CA GLY A 148 36.21 -14.01 -9.63
C GLY A 148 37.61 -13.50 -9.28
N GLU A 149 38.24 -12.66 -10.11
CA GLU A 149 39.57 -12.10 -9.86
C GLU A 149 39.62 -11.34 -8.53
N TYR A 150 38.60 -10.50 -8.29
CA TYR A 150 38.50 -9.66 -7.10
C TYR A 150 37.82 -10.36 -5.92
N ALA A 151 37.56 -11.66 -6.01
CA ALA A 151 36.80 -12.45 -5.05
C ALA A 151 37.32 -12.39 -3.61
N LYS A 152 38.62 -12.21 -3.44
CA LYS A 152 39.32 -12.24 -2.14
C LYS A 152 39.61 -10.85 -1.59
N LEU A 153 39.30 -9.80 -2.34
CA LEU A 153 39.49 -8.43 -1.87
C LEU A 153 38.40 -8.09 -0.85
N PRO A 154 38.73 -7.29 0.17
CA PRO A 154 37.74 -6.87 1.13
C PRO A 154 36.75 -5.86 0.50
N GLY A 155 35.47 -6.01 0.81
CA GLY A 155 34.38 -5.20 0.25
C GLY A 155 34.28 -3.81 0.91
N TYR A 156 35.27 -2.95 0.69
CA TYR A 156 35.29 -1.62 1.29
C TYR A 156 34.33 -0.67 0.55
N THR A 157 33.63 0.18 1.31
CA THR A 157 32.72 1.19 0.78
C THR A 157 33.08 2.58 1.31
N LEU A 158 32.74 3.62 0.53
CA LEU A 158 32.68 4.97 1.06
C LEU A 158 31.51 5.08 2.06
N ASP A 159 31.62 6.03 2.98
CA ASP A 159 30.56 6.37 3.91
C ASP A 159 29.35 6.91 3.14
N ARG A 160 28.20 6.25 3.27
CA ARG A 160 26.97 6.58 2.53
C ARG A 160 25.73 6.56 3.43
N ARG A 161 24.74 7.36 3.06
CA ARG A 161 23.39 7.32 3.62
C ARG A 161 22.39 7.11 2.48
N TRP A 162 21.51 6.14 2.65
CA TRP A 162 20.51 5.76 1.66
C TRP A 162 19.12 6.01 2.23
N LEU A 163 18.26 6.72 1.50
CA LEU A 163 16.86 6.82 1.88
C LEU A 163 16.24 5.40 1.83
N ILE A 164 15.47 5.03 2.84
CA ILE A 164 14.79 3.72 2.86
C ILE A 164 13.60 3.71 1.88
N SER A 165 13.22 2.52 1.40
CA SER A 165 12.02 2.37 0.56
C SER A 165 10.74 2.59 1.36
N GLU A 166 9.64 2.80 0.63
CA GLU A 166 8.29 2.90 1.18
C GLU A 166 7.91 1.66 2.00
N TYR A 167 8.35 0.47 1.58
CA TYR A 167 8.10 -0.80 2.26
C TYR A 167 8.84 -0.90 3.59
N ILE A 168 10.12 -0.53 3.61
CA ILE A 168 10.93 -0.53 4.83
C ILE A 168 10.37 0.48 5.83
N PHE A 169 9.96 1.66 5.35
CA PHE A 169 9.28 2.65 6.19
C PHE A 169 7.99 2.09 6.79
N ASN A 170 7.16 1.42 5.97
CA ASN A 170 5.92 0.80 6.44
C ASN A 170 6.19 -0.27 7.50
N GLU A 171 7.22 -1.11 7.35
CA GLU A 171 7.61 -2.12 8.35
C GLU A 171 8.07 -1.48 9.68
N LYS A 172 8.88 -0.42 9.62
CA LYS A 172 9.29 0.33 10.82
C LYS A 172 8.07 0.90 11.56
N ILE A 173 7.12 1.49 10.83
CA ILE A 173 5.88 2.01 11.42
C ILE A 173 5.03 0.88 12.00
N ASN A 174 4.86 -0.24 11.29
CA ASN A 174 4.07 -1.37 11.75
C ASN A 174 4.57 -1.89 13.09
N ARG A 175 5.90 -2.01 13.26
CA ARG A 175 6.53 -2.35 14.54
C ARG A 175 6.21 -1.34 15.64
N LEU A 176 6.41 -0.04 15.39
CA LEU A 176 6.14 1.00 16.41
C LEU A 176 4.66 1.08 16.82
N LEU A 177 3.76 0.59 15.97
CA LEU A 177 2.32 0.55 16.25
C LEU A 177 1.85 -0.78 16.83
N ASN A 178 2.73 -1.78 16.99
CA ASN A 178 2.39 -3.15 17.32
C ASN A 178 1.32 -3.71 16.36
N TYR A 179 1.46 -3.39 15.08
CA TYR A 179 0.53 -3.77 14.03
C TYR A 179 1.14 -4.88 13.16
N GLU A 180 0.53 -6.06 13.19
CA GLU A 180 0.87 -7.18 12.31
C GLU A 180 -0.13 -7.25 11.15
N PRO A 181 0.28 -6.91 9.92
CA PRO A 181 -0.61 -7.00 8.78
C PRO A 181 -0.88 -8.48 8.44
N LYS A 182 -2.15 -8.79 8.14
CA LYS A 182 -2.60 -10.15 7.80
C LYS A 182 -3.45 -10.13 6.54
N ARG A 183 -3.24 -11.12 5.66
CA ARG A 183 -3.98 -11.30 4.40
C ARG A 183 -4.51 -12.71 4.28
N LYS A 184 -5.63 -12.87 3.58
CA LYS A 184 -6.14 -14.20 3.22
C LYS A 184 -5.42 -14.68 1.96
N ILE A 185 -4.66 -15.75 2.09
CA ILE A 185 -3.89 -16.40 1.02
C ILE A 185 -4.34 -17.85 0.97
N TYR A 186 -4.82 -18.31 -0.19
CA TYR A 186 -5.51 -19.61 -0.34
C TYR A 186 -6.65 -19.82 0.68
N GLY A 187 -7.35 -18.73 1.04
CA GLY A 187 -8.41 -18.76 2.05
C GLY A 187 -7.95 -18.79 3.51
N VAL A 188 -6.64 -18.94 3.77
CA VAL A 188 -6.03 -18.96 5.10
C VAL A 188 -5.44 -17.59 5.45
N THR A 189 -5.64 -17.13 6.68
CA THR A 189 -5.05 -15.87 7.15
C THR A 189 -3.56 -16.05 7.42
N ASN A 190 -2.72 -15.35 6.67
CA ASN A 190 -1.26 -15.35 6.79
C ASN A 190 -0.76 -13.94 7.17
N ALA A 191 0.33 -13.87 7.93
CA ALA A 191 1.05 -12.61 8.16
C ALA A 191 1.72 -12.15 6.85
N VAL A 192 1.79 -10.84 6.64
CA VAL A 192 2.45 -10.26 5.46
C VAL A 192 3.33 -9.07 5.85
N HIS A 193 4.45 -8.89 5.13
CA HIS A 193 5.34 -7.74 5.27
C HIS A 193 5.16 -6.72 4.14
N GLY A 194 5.54 -5.47 4.42
CA GLY A 194 5.51 -4.35 3.48
C GLY A 194 4.12 -3.74 3.30
N ASP A 195 3.13 -4.20 4.06
CA ASP A 195 1.74 -3.74 3.97
C ASP A 195 1.54 -2.43 4.75
N SER A 196 1.05 -1.39 4.08
CA SER A 196 0.76 -0.10 4.71
C SER A 196 -0.52 -0.09 5.56
N GLY A 197 -1.38 -1.11 5.47
CA GLY A 197 -2.62 -1.22 6.24
C GLY A 197 -3.71 -0.19 5.88
N VAL A 198 -3.44 0.71 4.92
CA VAL A 198 -4.34 1.80 4.53
C VAL A 198 -5.34 1.39 3.44
N HIS A 199 -4.97 0.44 2.57
CA HIS A 199 -5.66 0.18 1.31
C HIS A 199 -6.73 -0.94 1.35
N TRP A 200 -7.33 -1.24 2.49
CA TRP A 200 -8.44 -2.20 2.59
C TRP A 200 -9.78 -1.50 2.87
N SER A 201 -10.79 -1.77 2.04
CA SER A 201 -12.17 -1.26 2.03
C SER A 201 -12.72 -0.68 3.37
N PRO A 202 -13.51 0.41 3.33
CA PRO A 202 -14.13 1.02 4.52
C PRO A 202 -15.12 0.12 5.28
N LYS A 203 -15.43 -1.09 4.79
CA LYS A 203 -16.41 -2.01 5.39
C LYS A 203 -15.82 -3.22 6.14
N THR A 204 -14.50 -3.30 6.28
CA THR A 204 -13.85 -4.47 6.91
C THR A 204 -12.85 -3.99 7.96
N GLU A 205 -13.29 -4.06 9.22
CA GLU A 205 -12.70 -3.50 10.44
C GLU A 205 -11.35 -4.10 10.90
N HIS A 206 -10.60 -4.77 10.02
CA HIS A 206 -9.41 -5.53 10.42
C HIS A 206 -8.10 -4.72 10.38
N GLY A 207 -8.14 -3.46 9.95
CA GLY A 207 -7.01 -2.54 10.11
C GLY A 207 -7.26 -1.62 11.30
N ASN A 208 -6.27 -1.42 12.17
CA ASN A 208 -6.38 -0.42 13.22
C ASN A 208 -6.63 0.95 12.57
N LYS A 209 -7.76 1.61 12.88
CA LYS A 209 -8.13 2.94 12.35
C LYS A 209 -6.97 3.94 12.46
N PHE A 210 -6.15 3.76 13.49
CA PHE A 210 -4.96 4.55 13.74
C PHE A 210 -3.89 4.43 12.65
N ARG A 211 -3.53 3.22 12.19
CA ARG A 211 -2.50 2.99 11.16
C ARG A 211 -2.80 3.71 9.85
N ARG A 212 -4.09 3.80 9.48
CA ARG A 212 -4.58 4.50 8.28
C ARG A 212 -4.27 6.00 8.28
N THR A 213 -4.00 6.56 9.45
CA THR A 213 -3.60 7.96 9.58
C THR A 213 -2.13 8.17 9.31
N ILE A 214 -1.27 7.13 9.29
CA ILE A 214 0.16 7.30 9.03
C ILE A 214 0.41 7.24 7.53
N THR A 215 0.93 8.34 6.98
CA THR A 215 1.16 8.52 5.54
C THR A 215 2.61 8.24 5.19
N ASN A 216 2.89 7.50 4.11
CA ASN A 216 4.26 7.34 3.66
C ASN A 216 4.81 8.66 3.08
N PRO A 217 5.93 9.21 3.59
CA PRO A 217 6.49 10.45 3.10
C PRO A 217 7.46 10.25 1.92
N PHE A 218 7.83 9.02 1.58
CA PHE A 218 8.87 8.72 0.59
C PHE A 218 8.30 7.81 -0.50
N LEU A 219 7.44 8.35 -1.36
CA LEU A 219 6.98 7.64 -2.55
C LEU A 219 8.08 7.72 -3.61
N LEU A 220 8.80 6.63 -3.82
CA LEU A 220 9.87 6.59 -4.81
C LEU A 220 9.27 6.64 -6.23
N PRO A 221 9.98 7.23 -7.22
CA PRO A 221 9.44 7.45 -8.56
C PRO A 221 9.05 6.14 -9.28
N GLU A 222 8.15 6.23 -10.28
CA GLU A 222 7.64 5.08 -11.07
C GLU A 222 8.72 4.22 -11.77
N LYS A 223 9.98 4.65 -11.79
CA LYS A 223 11.14 3.87 -12.28
C LYS A 223 11.79 3.11 -11.12
N VAL A 224 11.01 2.24 -10.50
CA VAL A 224 11.50 1.29 -9.51
C VAL A 224 12.31 0.22 -10.25
N GLY A 225 13.52 -0.04 -9.80
CA GLY A 225 14.35 -1.14 -10.30
C GLY A 225 15.09 -1.80 -9.14
N VAL A 226 16.16 -2.54 -9.43
CA VAL A 226 17.02 -3.20 -8.43
C VAL A 226 17.61 -2.19 -7.41
N ARG A 227 17.60 -0.89 -7.73
CA ARG A 227 17.99 0.19 -6.82
C ARG A 227 16.84 1.20 -6.66
N TYR A 228 16.45 1.42 -5.42
CA TYR A 228 15.63 2.54 -5.00
C TYR A 228 16.49 3.80 -4.98
N TYR A 229 16.40 4.67 -5.99
CA TYR A 229 17.03 5.98 -5.93
C TYR A 229 16.13 7.05 -6.52
N GLY A 230 16.13 8.20 -5.87
CA GLY A 230 15.55 9.44 -6.36
C GLY A 230 16.62 10.53 -6.26
N LYS A 231 16.66 11.42 -7.25
CA LYS A 231 17.56 12.59 -7.22
C LYS A 231 16.89 13.81 -6.54
N ASP A 232 15.59 13.70 -6.28
CA ASP A 232 14.80 14.79 -5.70
C ASP A 232 15.15 15.01 -4.23
N ALA A 233 15.44 16.27 -3.90
CA ALA A 233 15.63 16.67 -2.51
C ALA A 233 14.32 16.53 -1.74
N LEU A 234 14.40 16.08 -0.49
CA LEU A 234 13.24 16.10 0.40
C LEU A 234 12.79 17.55 0.63
N THR A 235 11.58 17.86 0.18
CA THR A 235 10.92 19.15 0.40
C THR A 235 10.38 19.33 1.82
N THR A 236 9.98 20.57 2.14
CA THR A 236 9.23 20.91 3.37
C THR A 236 7.94 20.11 3.51
N GLY A 237 7.31 19.69 2.40
CA GLY A 237 6.12 18.84 2.42
C GLY A 237 6.39 17.49 3.06
N HIS A 238 7.52 16.85 2.72
CA HIS A 238 7.92 15.58 3.33
C HIS A 238 8.20 15.74 4.84
N LEU A 239 8.86 16.83 5.24
CA LEU A 239 9.09 17.13 6.65
C LEU A 239 7.78 17.32 7.41
N LEU A 240 6.81 18.05 6.85
CA LEU A 240 5.51 18.26 7.48
C LEU A 240 4.75 16.93 7.68
N THR A 241 4.79 16.05 6.69
CA THR A 241 4.24 14.69 6.78
C THR A 241 4.95 13.88 7.88
N MET A 242 6.28 13.92 7.93
CA MET A 242 7.07 13.26 8.96
C MET A 242 6.75 13.77 10.37
N VAL A 243 6.59 15.09 10.55
CA VAL A 243 6.18 15.69 11.83
C VAL A 243 4.78 15.23 12.23
N GLY A 244 3.84 15.16 11.27
CA GLY A 244 2.50 14.64 11.49
C GLY A 244 2.51 13.17 11.93
N ASN A 245 3.30 12.34 11.24
CA ASN A 245 3.48 10.94 11.58
C ASN A 245 4.12 10.75 12.96
N ALA A 246 5.22 11.47 13.25
CA ALA A 246 5.92 11.39 14.53
C ALA A 246 5.00 11.69 15.71
N LYS A 247 4.18 12.76 15.61
CA LYS A 247 3.18 13.10 16.64
C LYS A 247 2.15 12.00 16.85
N ARG A 248 1.65 11.42 15.76
CA ARG A 248 0.69 10.33 15.82
C ARG A 248 1.34 9.11 16.49
N VAL A 249 2.44 8.60 15.93
CA VAL A 249 3.13 7.40 16.43
C VAL A 249 3.50 7.56 17.89
N ALA A 250 4.10 8.69 18.29
CA ALA A 250 4.41 8.98 19.68
C ALA A 250 3.14 8.94 20.55
N GLY A 251 2.05 9.59 20.12
CA GLY A 251 0.79 9.61 20.85
C GLY A 251 0.19 8.21 21.06
N HIS A 252 0.32 7.32 20.07
CA HIS A 252 -0.06 5.92 20.19
C HIS A 252 0.83 5.17 21.17
N MET A 253 2.16 5.27 20.99
CA MET A 253 3.14 4.59 21.83
C MET A 253 3.00 4.97 23.31
N THR A 254 2.69 6.24 23.58
CA THR A 254 2.54 6.77 24.93
C THR A 254 1.12 6.63 25.49
N SER A 255 0.18 6.02 24.77
CA SER A 255 -1.18 5.83 25.29
C SER A 255 -1.21 4.84 26.46
N GLU A 256 -2.13 5.04 27.41
CA GLU A 256 -2.20 4.25 28.65
C GLU A 256 -2.25 2.73 28.38
N SER A 257 -3.07 2.30 27.42
CA SER A 257 -3.20 0.88 27.07
C SER A 257 -1.92 0.32 26.46
N VAL A 258 -1.25 1.10 25.60
CA VAL A 258 -0.07 0.63 24.87
C VAL A 258 1.15 0.59 25.78
N ILE A 259 1.39 1.63 26.58
CA ILE A 259 2.47 1.65 27.58
C ILE A 259 2.37 0.42 28.48
N LYS A 260 1.18 0.15 29.05
CA LYS A 260 0.95 -1.00 29.95
C LYS A 260 1.26 -2.35 29.30
N SER A 261 1.02 -2.48 28.00
CA SER A 261 1.06 -3.78 27.32
C SER A 261 2.42 -4.06 26.66
N HIS A 262 3.14 -3.02 26.25
CA HIS A 262 4.30 -3.18 25.35
C HIS A 262 5.59 -2.47 25.80
N TYR A 263 5.53 -1.50 26.72
CA TYR A 263 6.69 -0.65 27.06
C TYR A 263 6.98 -0.65 28.56
N PRO A 264 7.65 -1.69 29.09
CA PRO A 264 7.85 -1.88 30.53
C PRO A 264 8.66 -0.75 31.18
N SER A 265 9.69 -0.22 30.51
CA SER A 265 10.51 0.86 31.07
C SER A 265 9.71 2.17 31.13
N MET A 266 8.94 2.46 30.09
CA MET A 266 8.02 3.60 30.10
C MET A 266 6.91 3.44 31.13
N TYR A 267 6.35 2.23 31.27
CA TYR A 267 5.30 1.94 32.24
C TYR A 267 5.79 2.11 33.67
N ALA A 268 6.99 1.62 33.99
CA ALA A 268 7.60 1.78 35.31
C ALA A 268 7.74 3.26 35.70
N LEU A 269 8.00 4.14 34.72
CA LEU A 269 8.05 5.59 34.93
C LEU A 269 6.68 6.26 34.93
N MET A 270 5.64 5.66 34.33
CA MET A 270 4.29 6.24 34.27
C MET A 270 3.35 5.71 35.36
N GLN A 271 3.71 4.64 36.06
CA GLN A 271 2.81 3.86 36.92
C GLN A 271 2.01 4.73 37.90
N ASP A 272 2.70 5.58 38.68
CA ASP A 272 2.06 6.45 39.67
C ASP A 272 1.12 7.48 39.03
N GLU A 273 1.51 8.05 37.87
CA GLU A 273 0.67 9.02 37.16
C GLU A 273 -0.57 8.35 36.57
N LEU A 274 -0.44 7.13 36.03
CA LEU A 274 -1.57 6.36 35.50
C LEU A 274 -2.52 5.94 36.63
N GLN A 275 -1.98 5.52 37.78
CA GLN A 275 -2.79 5.20 38.96
C GLN A 275 -3.54 6.44 39.47
N HIS A 276 -2.85 7.59 39.56
CA HIS A 276 -3.47 8.84 39.97
C HIS A 276 -4.59 9.27 39.01
N ARG A 277 -4.36 9.20 37.69
CA ARG A 277 -5.39 9.48 36.67
C ARG A 277 -6.59 8.53 36.80
N GLY A 278 -6.36 7.27 37.13
CA GLY A 278 -7.43 6.31 37.44
C GLY A 278 -8.27 6.75 38.64
N ILE A 279 -7.62 7.17 39.73
CA ILE A 279 -8.30 7.70 40.93
C ILE A 279 -9.10 8.96 40.58
N LEU A 280 -8.51 9.91 39.84
CA LEU A 280 -9.22 11.12 39.41
C LEU A 280 -10.44 10.80 38.57
N ARG A 281 -10.34 9.84 37.64
CA ARG A 281 -11.48 9.42 36.80
C ARG A 281 -12.62 8.85 37.65
N VAL A 282 -12.30 7.99 38.62
CA VAL A 282 -13.30 7.43 39.55
C VAL A 282 -13.95 8.53 40.37
N ARG A 283 -13.17 9.49 40.90
CA ARG A 283 -13.70 10.65 41.65
C ARG A 283 -14.58 11.54 40.77
N GLU A 284 -14.15 11.80 39.55
CA GLU A 284 -14.86 12.63 38.58
C GLU A 284 -16.20 11.98 38.18
N GLU A 285 -16.18 10.71 37.77
CA GLU A 285 -17.38 9.93 37.45
C GLU A 285 -18.35 9.86 38.62
N PHE A 286 -17.83 9.70 39.83
CA PHE A 286 -18.62 9.70 41.07
C PHE A 286 -19.31 11.05 41.30
N LEU A 287 -18.57 12.16 41.21
CA LEU A 287 -19.09 13.51 41.45
C LEU A 287 -20.05 14.00 40.36
N TYR A 288 -19.88 13.55 39.10
CA TYR A 288 -20.78 13.90 37.99
C TYR A 288 -22.05 13.04 37.93
N SER A 289 -22.24 12.08 38.84
CA SER A 289 -23.48 11.29 38.84
C SER A 289 -24.68 12.14 39.30
N ASP A 290 -25.75 12.14 38.49
CA ASP A 290 -26.84 13.14 38.44
C ASP A 290 -27.58 13.47 39.77
N LYS A 291 -27.36 12.70 40.85
CA LYS A 291 -27.96 12.97 42.17
C LYS A 291 -26.99 12.90 43.35
N TYR A 292 -25.75 12.51 43.10
CA TYR A 292 -24.80 12.31 44.18
C TYR A 292 -24.27 13.62 44.71
N MET A 293 -23.91 14.56 43.84
CA MET A 293 -23.36 15.85 44.25
C MET A 293 -24.34 16.64 45.12
N ASP A 294 -25.64 16.59 44.80
CA ASP A 294 -26.68 17.24 45.61
C ASP A 294 -26.79 16.61 47.01
N CYS A 295 -26.89 15.27 47.09
CA CYS A 295 -26.88 14.53 48.36
C CYS A 295 -25.63 14.83 49.19
N LEU A 296 -24.44 14.73 48.59
CA LEU A 296 -23.17 14.97 49.27
C LEU A 296 -23.09 16.40 49.80
N LEU A 297 -23.50 17.39 49.00
CA LEU A 297 -23.44 18.77 49.45
C LEU A 297 -24.52 19.09 50.51
N LEU A 298 -25.65 18.39 50.52
CA LEU A 298 -26.63 18.43 51.61
C LEU A 298 -26.06 17.81 52.89
N ASP A 299 -25.36 16.68 52.79
CA ASP A 299 -24.68 16.04 53.94
C ASP A 299 -23.59 16.95 54.52
N ILE A 300 -22.85 17.67 53.67
CA ILE A 300 -21.76 18.55 54.09
C ILE A 300 -22.27 19.87 54.70
N TYR A 301 -23.28 20.50 54.10
CA TYR A 301 -23.68 21.89 54.41
C TYR A 301 -25.11 22.04 54.95
N GLY A 302 -25.91 20.98 55.00
CA GLY A 302 -27.31 21.02 55.42
C GLY A 302 -28.13 22.08 54.67
N ASP A 303 -28.94 22.84 55.41
CA ASP A 303 -29.78 23.90 54.85
C ASP A 303 -29.00 25.06 54.20
N GLU A 304 -27.72 25.22 54.53
CA GLU A 304 -26.87 26.25 53.91
C GLU A 304 -26.55 25.95 52.45
N HIS A 305 -26.62 24.68 52.04
CA HIS A 305 -26.39 24.27 50.66
C HIS A 305 -27.20 25.11 49.67
N LYS A 306 -28.50 25.29 49.94
CA LYS A 306 -29.43 26.07 49.09
C LYS A 306 -29.04 27.54 48.96
N ARG A 307 -28.40 28.12 49.99
CA ARG A 307 -27.96 29.54 50.01
C ARG A 307 -26.67 29.76 49.22
N LEU A 308 -25.93 28.70 48.95
CA LEU A 308 -24.66 28.72 48.22
C LEU A 308 -24.83 28.49 46.71
N LEU A 309 -26.02 28.10 46.25
CA LEU A 309 -26.28 27.82 44.84
C LEU A 309 -26.27 29.10 43.98
N PRO A 310 -25.82 29.02 42.71
CA PRO A 310 -25.98 30.11 41.76
C PRO A 310 -27.46 30.45 41.55
N LYS A 311 -27.73 31.72 41.23
CA LYS A 311 -29.09 32.14 40.88
C LYS A 311 -29.43 31.67 39.47
N LEU A 312 -30.48 30.87 39.34
CA LEU A 312 -31.01 30.41 38.05
C LEU A 312 -31.38 31.61 37.16
N VAL A 313 -30.76 31.67 35.98
CA VAL A 313 -31.16 32.58 34.90
C VAL A 313 -31.99 31.78 33.92
N ARG A 314 -33.29 32.07 33.89
CA ARG A 314 -34.30 31.33 33.13
C ARG A 314 -34.14 31.53 31.63
N VAL A 315 -34.35 30.47 30.87
CA VAL A 315 -34.49 30.51 29.42
C VAL A 315 -35.98 30.40 29.09
N ASP A 316 -36.61 31.53 28.79
CA ASP A 316 -38.02 31.53 28.39
C ASP A 316 -38.15 31.17 26.90
N ILE A 317 -38.67 29.96 26.64
CA ILE A 317 -38.87 29.43 25.28
C ILE A 317 -40.34 29.11 25.14
N PRO A 318 -41.09 29.73 24.22
CA PRO A 318 -42.47 29.36 24.00
C PRO A 318 -42.56 27.95 23.40
N PHE A 319 -43.65 27.25 23.67
CA PHE A 319 -43.93 26.02 22.91
C PHE A 319 -44.13 26.38 21.44
N PRO A 320 -43.43 25.70 20.51
CA PRO A 320 -43.46 26.04 19.09
C PRO A 320 -44.85 25.85 18.46
N GLY A 321 -45.73 25.06 19.08
CA GLY A 321 -46.99 24.64 18.52
C GLY A 321 -46.80 23.63 17.39
N MET A 322 -47.90 23.02 16.93
CA MET A 322 -47.84 22.11 15.78
C MET A 322 -47.34 22.85 14.54
N ARG A 323 -46.34 22.28 13.85
CA ARG A 323 -45.85 22.83 12.59
C ARG A 323 -46.89 22.58 11.50
N THR A 324 -47.41 23.64 10.90
CA THR A 324 -48.16 23.59 9.65
C THR A 324 -47.20 23.77 8.48
N ARG A 325 -46.92 22.70 7.72
CA ARG A 325 -46.10 22.81 6.50
C ARG A 325 -47.00 23.35 5.39
N LYS A 326 -46.69 24.54 4.84
CA LYS A 326 -47.38 25.10 3.66
C LYS A 326 -46.97 24.34 2.39
N PHE A 327 -47.54 23.16 2.15
CA PHE A 327 -47.60 22.51 0.84
C PHE A 327 -49.07 22.45 0.40
N PRO A 328 -49.38 22.31 -0.91
CA PRO A 328 -50.77 22.17 -1.38
C PRO A 328 -51.37 20.90 -0.77
N GLY A 329 -52.30 21.06 0.17
CA GLY A 329 -52.83 19.99 1.03
C GLY A 329 -52.26 20.08 2.45
N GLU A 330 -52.95 20.80 3.32
CA GLU A 330 -52.60 21.00 4.73
C GLU A 330 -52.47 19.66 5.46
N LYS A 331 -51.24 19.25 5.81
CA LYS A 331 -50.99 18.09 6.66
C LYS A 331 -50.11 18.47 7.85
N THR A 332 -50.71 18.51 9.03
CA THR A 332 -50.04 18.40 10.33
C THR A 332 -49.72 16.93 10.59
N TYR A 333 -48.54 16.58 11.13
CA TYR A 333 -48.25 15.17 11.46
C TYR A 333 -47.57 15.02 12.83
N ARG A 334 -48.00 13.98 13.55
CA ARG A 334 -47.36 13.45 14.77
C ARG A 334 -46.22 12.52 14.36
N ILE A 335 -45.09 12.56 15.08
CA ILE A 335 -43.94 11.69 14.88
C ILE A 335 -44.08 10.47 15.79
N GLN A 336 -44.11 9.27 15.20
CA GLN A 336 -44.28 7.98 15.89
C GLN A 336 -43.12 7.00 15.64
N ARG A 337 -42.04 7.41 14.96
CA ARG A 337 -40.92 6.51 14.63
C ARG A 337 -39.74 6.73 15.58
N SER A 338 -39.38 5.71 16.34
CA SER A 338 -38.24 5.73 17.27
C SER A 338 -36.88 5.91 16.58
N GLU A 339 -36.75 5.52 15.31
CA GLU A 339 -35.53 5.64 14.51
C GLU A 339 -35.01 7.09 14.43
N PHE A 340 -35.90 8.09 14.46
CA PHE A 340 -35.51 9.50 14.42
C PHE A 340 -34.87 9.98 15.72
N ILE A 341 -35.15 9.33 16.86
CA ILE A 341 -34.52 9.63 18.15
C ILE A 341 -33.03 9.30 18.09
N ASN A 342 -32.65 8.25 17.35
CA ASN A 342 -31.26 7.84 17.19
C ASN A 342 -30.41 8.84 16.38
N GLY A 343 -31.06 9.77 15.66
CA GLY A 343 -30.41 10.86 14.93
C GLY A 343 -30.21 12.14 15.75
N LEU A 344 -30.72 12.20 16.99
CA LEU A 344 -30.54 13.35 17.90
C LEU A 344 -29.22 13.25 18.68
N ASP A 345 -28.77 14.37 19.25
CA ASP A 345 -27.56 14.40 20.09
C ASP A 345 -27.70 13.48 21.30
N LYS A 346 -26.87 12.44 21.37
CA LYS A 346 -27.00 11.38 22.40
C LYS A 346 -26.82 11.92 23.82
N GLN A 347 -26.01 12.96 24.02
CA GLN A 347 -25.75 13.52 25.34
C GLN A 347 -26.98 14.30 25.84
N ASP A 348 -27.53 15.17 25.00
CA ASP A 348 -28.69 16.00 25.35
C ASP A 348 -29.98 15.17 25.41
N THR A 349 -30.20 14.25 24.45
CA THR A 349 -31.33 13.32 24.49
C THR A 349 -31.25 12.39 25.71
N GLY A 350 -30.06 11.91 26.06
CA GLY A 350 -29.85 11.13 27.29
C GLY A 350 -30.13 11.92 28.57
N ALA A 351 -29.78 13.21 28.62
CA ALA A 351 -30.09 14.08 29.75
C ALA A 351 -31.59 14.37 29.87
N VAL A 352 -32.26 14.72 28.75
CA VAL A 352 -33.70 14.96 28.70
C VAL A 352 -34.49 13.76 29.21
N PHE A 353 -34.21 12.56 28.69
CA PHE A 353 -34.92 11.35 29.10
C PHE A 353 -34.68 10.98 30.57
N ARG A 354 -33.48 11.20 31.10
CA ARG A 354 -33.20 11.00 32.53
C ARG A 354 -33.98 11.98 33.42
N SER A 355 -34.03 13.26 33.06
CA SER A 355 -34.81 14.26 33.80
C SER A 355 -36.31 13.95 33.74
N MET A 356 -36.81 13.50 32.59
CA MET A 356 -38.19 13.03 32.46
C MET A 356 -38.48 11.86 33.41
N MET A 357 -37.68 10.79 33.40
CA MET A 357 -37.89 9.66 34.33
C MET A 357 -37.70 10.02 35.81
N THR A 358 -36.94 11.08 36.10
CA THR A 358 -36.70 11.54 37.47
C THR A 358 -37.91 12.22 38.10
N TYR A 359 -38.60 13.05 37.32
CA TYR A 359 -39.74 13.84 37.80
C TYR A 359 -41.09 13.23 37.44
N TRP A 360 -41.10 12.24 36.56
CA TRP A 360 -42.29 11.53 36.11
C TRP A 360 -42.42 10.17 36.80
N LYS A 361 -43.08 10.13 37.95
CA LYS A 361 -42.98 9.00 38.90
C LYS A 361 -44.05 7.89 38.76
N GLU A 362 -45.06 8.04 37.90
CA GLU A 362 -46.11 7.03 37.65
C GLU A 362 -46.42 6.86 36.15
N PRO A 363 -47.04 5.74 35.69
CA PRO A 363 -47.47 5.58 34.30
C PRO A 363 -48.53 6.63 33.98
N TYR A 364 -48.09 7.71 33.36
CA TYR A 364 -48.95 8.85 33.06
C TYR A 364 -49.75 8.57 31.79
N LYS A 365 -51.07 8.65 31.90
CA LYS A 365 -51.97 8.49 30.76
C LYS A 365 -52.12 9.84 30.07
N PHE A 366 -51.65 9.94 28.83
CA PHE A 366 -51.83 11.16 28.03
C PHE A 366 -53.25 11.22 27.48
N GLU A 367 -53.94 12.32 27.76
CA GLU A 367 -55.29 12.59 27.28
C GLU A 367 -55.23 13.70 26.22
N VAL A 368 -56.06 13.57 25.20
CA VAL A 368 -56.08 14.49 24.07
C VAL A 368 -57.35 15.34 24.11
N ASP A 369 -57.23 16.59 23.69
CA ASP A 369 -58.36 17.51 23.53
C ASP A 369 -59.12 17.15 22.24
N GLU A 370 -60.06 16.19 22.33
CA GLU A 370 -60.83 15.70 21.18
C GLU A 370 -61.55 16.81 20.40
N THR A 371 -61.81 17.98 21.03
CA THR A 371 -62.42 19.15 20.37
C THR A 371 -61.50 19.82 19.35
N LYS A 372 -60.20 19.48 19.34
CA LYS A 372 -59.16 20.01 18.43
C LYS A 372 -58.52 18.94 17.55
N ALA A 373 -59.25 17.86 17.24
CA ALA A 373 -58.74 16.77 16.42
C ALA A 373 -58.36 17.23 14.99
N VAL A 374 -57.19 16.78 14.55
CA VAL A 374 -56.63 16.94 13.20
C VAL A 374 -56.32 15.57 12.60
N LYS A 375 -56.12 15.49 11.27
CA LYS A 375 -55.68 14.26 10.61
C LYS A 375 -54.16 14.23 10.46
N ASP A 376 -53.55 13.10 10.71
CA ASP A 376 -52.10 12.89 10.57
C ASP A 376 -51.66 12.62 9.12
N SER A 377 -50.37 12.31 8.90
CA SER A 377 -49.82 12.02 7.57
C SER A 377 -50.42 10.78 6.87
N LYS A 378 -50.98 9.84 7.65
CA LYS A 378 -51.63 8.60 7.19
C LYS A 378 -53.16 8.73 7.15
N GLY A 379 -53.72 9.83 7.62
CA GLY A 379 -55.16 10.10 7.65
C GLY A 379 -55.86 9.70 8.95
N GLU A 380 -55.12 9.30 9.98
CA GLU A 380 -55.62 8.94 11.31
C GLU A 380 -55.95 10.21 12.11
N ALA A 381 -57.05 10.17 12.88
CA ALA A 381 -57.44 11.30 13.74
C ALA A 381 -56.54 11.36 14.97
N TRP A 382 -55.97 12.53 15.24
CA TRP A 382 -55.18 12.81 16.44
C TRP A 382 -55.46 14.23 16.91
N ALA A 383 -55.49 14.46 18.23
CA ALA A 383 -55.70 15.78 18.80
C ALA A 383 -54.54 16.18 19.73
N PRO A 384 -54.27 17.50 19.90
CA PRO A 384 -53.28 17.99 20.86
C PRO A 384 -53.58 17.49 22.28
N TYR A 385 -52.56 17.35 23.11
CA TYR A 385 -52.73 17.00 24.52
C TYR A 385 -53.43 18.10 25.32
N LEU A 386 -54.14 17.73 26.39
CA LEU A 386 -54.85 18.66 27.26
C LEU A 386 -53.93 19.76 27.82
N HIS A 387 -54.48 20.96 27.98
CA HIS A 387 -53.73 22.13 28.46
C HIS A 387 -53.22 21.92 29.90
N GLU A 388 -54.01 21.27 30.76
CA GLU A 388 -53.66 20.94 32.13
C GLU A 388 -52.42 20.03 32.19
N GLN A 389 -52.35 19.03 31.30
CA GLN A 389 -51.22 18.11 31.21
C GLN A 389 -49.97 18.81 30.65
N ARG A 390 -50.14 19.77 29.74
CA ARG A 390 -49.05 20.61 29.25
C ARG A 390 -48.46 21.47 30.36
N ALA A 391 -49.29 22.04 31.24
CA ALA A 391 -48.83 22.80 32.39
C ALA A 391 -48.05 21.93 33.38
N GLU A 392 -48.42 20.66 33.52
CA GLU A 392 -47.68 19.70 34.35
C GLU A 392 -46.34 19.30 33.74
N TYR A 393 -46.30 19.07 32.43
CA TYR A 393 -45.06 18.84 31.69
C TYR A 393 -44.12 20.06 31.73
N GLU A 394 -44.67 21.27 31.70
CA GLU A 394 -43.90 22.49 31.86
C GLU A 394 -43.23 22.55 33.24
N LYS A 395 -43.89 22.10 34.33
CA LYS A 395 -43.24 21.99 35.66
C LYS A 395 -42.04 21.05 35.64
N ILE A 396 -42.13 19.93 34.92
CA ILE A 396 -41.00 18.99 34.74
C ILE A 396 -39.85 19.67 33.99
N ILE A 397 -40.15 20.42 32.94
CA ILE A 397 -39.15 21.23 32.22
C ILE A 397 -38.48 22.21 33.19
N LEU A 398 -39.23 22.87 34.08
CA LEU A 398 -38.66 23.83 35.04
C LEU A 398 -37.72 23.15 36.05
N GLN A 399 -38.08 21.97 36.54
CA GLN A 399 -37.24 21.20 37.46
C GLN A 399 -35.96 20.74 36.75
N ALA A 400 -36.08 20.21 35.53
CA ALA A 400 -34.94 19.79 34.72
C ALA A 400 -34.01 20.95 34.34
N GLU A 401 -34.56 22.12 33.99
CA GLU A 401 -33.81 23.35 33.72
C GLU A 401 -32.99 23.78 34.94
N GLY A 402 -33.59 23.70 36.13
CA GLY A 402 -32.92 23.95 37.40
C GLY A 402 -31.73 23.02 37.62
N ASP A 403 -31.93 21.71 37.46
CA ASP A 403 -30.86 20.71 37.64
C ASP A 403 -29.71 20.93 36.67
N TRP A 404 -29.98 21.10 35.37
CA TRP A 404 -28.92 21.30 34.38
C TRP A 404 -28.15 22.61 34.61
N PHE A 405 -28.82 23.65 35.08
CA PHE A 405 -28.15 24.88 35.49
C PHE A 405 -27.22 24.65 36.68
N MET A 406 -27.68 23.89 37.69
CA MET A 406 -26.90 23.51 38.86
C MET A 406 -25.73 22.59 38.52
N GLU A 407 -25.87 21.71 37.53
CA GLU A 407 -24.80 20.89 36.97
C GLU A 407 -23.73 21.71 36.24
N GLY A 408 -24.03 22.96 35.85
CA GLY A 408 -23.12 23.83 35.09
C GLY A 408 -23.17 23.58 33.58
N VAL A 409 -24.30 23.10 33.06
CA VAL A 409 -24.53 22.95 31.62
C VAL A 409 -24.57 24.34 30.95
N PRO A 410 -23.88 24.56 29.82
CA PRO A 410 -23.90 25.84 29.14
C PRO A 410 -25.30 26.26 28.69
N SER A 411 -25.63 27.56 28.75
CA SER A 411 -26.97 28.08 28.46
C SER A 411 -27.53 27.70 27.09
N HIS A 412 -26.67 27.56 26.07
CA HIS A 412 -27.11 27.13 24.73
C HIS A 412 -27.57 25.67 24.71
N ARG A 413 -26.94 24.78 25.50
CA ARG A 413 -27.39 23.38 25.60
C ARG A 413 -28.64 23.25 26.44
N ILE A 414 -28.76 24.02 27.53
CA ILE A 414 -30.01 24.09 28.32
C ILE A 414 -31.16 24.52 27.40
N ARG A 415 -30.95 25.56 26.58
CA ARG A 415 -31.90 25.99 25.55
C ARG A 415 -32.29 24.84 24.61
N ASN A 416 -31.32 24.14 24.03
CA ASN A 416 -31.58 23.00 23.13
C ASN A 416 -32.38 21.87 23.80
N ARG A 417 -32.07 21.55 25.07
CA ARG A 417 -32.80 20.53 25.84
C ARG A 417 -34.24 20.94 26.12
N VAL A 418 -34.45 22.20 26.53
CA VAL A 418 -35.80 22.77 26.75
C VAL A 418 -36.60 22.79 25.44
N GLU A 419 -35.99 23.23 24.33
CA GLU A 419 -36.60 23.17 22.99
C GLU A 419 -36.97 21.75 22.60
N MET A 420 -36.07 20.79 22.83
CA MET A 420 -36.30 19.38 22.54
C MET A 420 -37.51 18.85 23.32
N MET A 421 -37.60 19.13 24.62
CA MET A 421 -38.76 18.75 25.44
C MET A 421 -40.06 19.37 24.91
N LYS A 422 -40.05 20.67 24.59
CA LYS A 422 -41.25 21.34 24.04
C LYS A 422 -41.64 20.82 22.65
N ILE A 423 -40.68 20.45 21.81
CA ILE A 423 -40.91 19.78 20.52
C ILE A 423 -41.47 18.37 20.70
N PHE A 424 -40.98 17.61 21.69
CA PHE A 424 -41.55 16.30 22.00
C PHE A 424 -43.03 16.41 22.34
N TRP A 425 -43.41 17.41 23.16
CA TRP A 425 -44.81 17.64 23.49
C TRP A 425 -45.68 17.98 22.27
N ASP A 426 -45.21 18.88 21.40
CA ASP A 426 -46.04 19.42 20.31
C ASP A 426 -46.06 18.54 19.05
N HIS A 427 -45.01 17.75 18.79
CA HIS A 427 -44.85 17.01 17.52
C HIS A 427 -44.71 15.50 17.69
N TRP A 428 -44.43 14.98 18.88
CA TRP A 428 -44.17 13.55 19.06
C TRP A 428 -45.30 12.84 19.78
N ASP A 429 -45.31 11.53 19.61
CA ASP A 429 -46.05 10.64 20.48
C ASP A 429 -45.42 10.57 21.87
N MET A 430 -46.06 11.18 22.86
CA MET A 430 -45.58 11.20 24.24
C MET A 430 -45.57 9.81 24.89
N ASP A 431 -46.41 8.86 24.46
CA ASP A 431 -46.33 7.46 24.90
C ASP A 431 -45.02 6.83 24.41
N LEU A 432 -44.67 7.06 23.14
CA LEU A 432 -43.41 6.60 22.57
C LEU A 432 -42.21 7.22 23.30
N ILE A 433 -42.24 8.54 23.51
CA ILE A 433 -41.19 9.27 24.23
C ILE A 433 -41.03 8.74 25.65
N TYR A 434 -42.13 8.47 26.36
CA TYR A 434 -42.10 7.90 27.70
C TYR A 434 -41.50 6.48 27.70
N GLN A 435 -41.87 5.61 26.76
CA GLN A 435 -41.27 4.27 26.65
C GLN A 435 -39.77 4.35 26.35
N GLU A 436 -39.35 5.27 25.49
CA GLU A 436 -37.94 5.52 25.17
C GLU A 436 -37.15 6.06 26.37
N ALA A 437 -37.75 6.92 27.17
CA ALA A 437 -37.16 7.40 28.41
C ALA A 437 -37.05 6.26 29.44
N LYS A 438 -38.10 5.44 29.59
CA LYS A 438 -38.16 4.30 30.51
C LYS A 438 -37.10 3.25 30.21
N LYS A 439 -36.81 2.96 28.94
CA LYS A 439 -35.71 2.04 28.53
C LYS A 439 -34.34 2.47 29.05
N ARG A 440 -34.14 3.77 29.27
CA ARG A 440 -32.86 4.35 29.70
C ARG A 440 -32.72 4.44 31.23
N GLY A 441 -33.80 4.17 31.97
CA GLY A 441 -33.82 4.12 33.43
C GLY A 441 -33.77 5.49 34.11
N ALA A 442 -34.03 5.50 35.41
CA ALA A 442 -33.75 6.65 36.28
C ALA A 442 -32.26 6.68 36.65
N ALA A 443 -31.79 7.82 37.18
CA ALA A 443 -30.44 7.91 37.73
C ALA A 443 -30.22 6.82 38.82
N PRO A 444 -29.07 6.12 38.82
CA PRO A 444 -28.77 5.10 39.81
C PRO A 444 -28.78 5.67 41.24
N ALA A 445 -29.11 4.81 42.22
CA ALA A 445 -29.11 5.18 43.63
C ALA A 445 -27.70 5.56 44.12
N CYS A 446 -27.63 6.56 44.98
CA CYS A 446 -26.43 7.04 45.64
C CYS A 446 -25.73 5.88 46.38
N LYS A 447 -24.54 5.48 45.90
CA LYS A 447 -23.65 4.55 46.60
C LYS A 447 -22.34 5.30 46.89
N PRO A 448 -21.97 5.53 48.15
CA PRO A 448 -20.72 6.21 48.46
C PRO A 448 -19.52 5.36 48.00
N LEU A 449 -18.39 6.03 47.73
CA LEU A 449 -17.09 5.37 47.67
C LEU A 449 -16.70 4.88 49.09
N ASN A 450 -15.54 4.25 49.21
CA ASN A 450 -15.04 3.86 50.53
C ASN A 450 -14.82 5.09 51.44
N ASP A 451 -14.83 4.87 52.76
CA ASP A 451 -14.80 5.95 53.77
C ASP A 451 -13.59 6.90 53.62
N SER A 452 -12.43 6.36 53.22
CA SER A 452 -11.20 7.15 53.00
C SER A 452 -11.36 8.12 51.81
N GLU A 453 -11.88 7.64 50.68
CA GLU A 453 -12.15 8.48 49.51
C GLU A 453 -13.22 9.53 49.83
N MET A 454 -14.25 9.14 50.59
CA MET A 454 -15.29 10.06 51.03
C MET A 454 -14.77 11.19 51.92
N GLN A 455 -13.80 10.91 52.80
CA GLN A 455 -13.15 11.92 53.61
C GLN A 455 -12.36 12.91 52.74
N ILE A 456 -11.53 12.42 51.81
CA ILE A 456 -10.73 13.26 50.91
C ILE A 456 -11.63 14.18 50.07
N ILE A 457 -12.71 13.63 49.50
CA ILE A 457 -13.66 14.39 48.69
C ILE A 457 -14.32 15.49 49.51
N THR A 458 -14.79 15.14 50.72
CA THR A 458 -15.48 16.07 51.62
C THR A 458 -14.58 17.22 52.05
N GLU A 459 -13.35 16.94 52.47
CA GLU A 459 -12.37 17.95 52.89
C GLU A 459 -12.04 18.91 51.73
N THR A 460 -11.88 18.38 50.52
CA THR A 460 -11.56 19.17 49.33
C THR A 460 -12.72 20.09 48.93
N ILE A 461 -13.96 19.60 48.98
CA ILE A 461 -15.15 20.41 48.71
C ILE A 461 -15.29 21.54 49.75
N LYS A 462 -15.07 21.26 51.04
CA LYS A 462 -15.09 22.26 52.11
C LYS A 462 -14.05 23.36 51.89
N LYS A 463 -12.87 22.97 51.37
CA LYS A 463 -11.76 23.90 51.07
C LYS A 463 -12.07 24.85 49.91
N HIS A 464 -12.76 24.39 48.86
CA HIS A 464 -12.82 25.11 47.57
C HIS A 464 -14.18 25.71 47.19
N ARG A 465 -15.28 25.21 47.76
CA ARG A 465 -16.63 25.70 47.42
C ARG A 465 -16.80 27.17 47.83
N LYS A 466 -17.34 27.97 46.92
CA LYS A 466 -17.72 29.37 47.13
C LYS A 466 -19.18 29.58 46.76
N LYS A 467 -19.78 30.64 47.30
CA LYS A 467 -21.15 31.05 46.96
C LYS A 467 -21.25 31.34 45.47
N GLY A 468 -22.22 30.72 44.80
CA GLY A 468 -22.46 30.87 43.37
C GLY A 468 -21.75 29.81 42.50
N ASP A 469 -20.98 28.89 43.08
CA ASP A 469 -20.43 27.77 42.32
C ASP A 469 -21.52 26.76 41.94
N ASN A 470 -21.59 26.40 40.66
CA ASN A 470 -22.33 25.23 40.18
C ASN A 470 -21.50 23.94 40.41
N TYR A 471 -22.10 22.77 40.24
CA TYR A 471 -21.47 21.46 40.50
C TYR A 471 -20.21 21.28 39.66
N LYS A 472 -20.28 21.56 38.36
CA LYS A 472 -19.09 21.55 37.49
C LYS A 472 -17.94 22.40 38.04
N THR A 473 -18.22 23.61 38.52
CA THR A 473 -17.20 24.52 39.06
C THR A 473 -16.56 23.94 40.33
N ILE A 474 -17.35 23.30 41.20
CA ILE A 474 -16.83 22.63 42.40
C ILE A 474 -15.94 21.45 41.98
N ILE A 475 -16.41 20.61 41.05
CA ILE A 475 -15.68 19.44 40.56
C ILE A 475 -14.36 19.88 39.92
N ASP A 476 -14.38 20.86 39.03
CA ASP A 476 -13.19 21.38 38.35
C ASP A 476 -12.15 21.90 39.36
N LYS A 477 -12.57 22.56 40.46
CA LYS A 477 -11.68 22.99 41.55
C LYS A 477 -11.10 21.81 42.34
N CYS A 478 -11.93 20.82 42.67
CA CYS A 478 -11.46 19.62 43.37
C CYS A 478 -10.44 18.83 42.54
N ILE A 479 -10.72 18.61 41.26
CA ILE A 479 -9.82 17.95 40.31
C ILE A 479 -8.50 18.74 40.19
N SER A 480 -8.57 20.07 40.11
CA SER A 480 -7.37 20.92 40.09
C SER A 480 -6.54 20.79 41.37
N ASP A 481 -7.16 20.76 42.56
CA ASP A 481 -6.47 20.61 43.84
C ASP A 481 -5.77 19.26 43.96
N TRP A 482 -6.46 18.16 43.61
CA TRP A 482 -5.87 16.83 43.64
C TRP A 482 -4.73 16.68 42.63
N THR A 483 -4.88 17.26 41.44
CA THR A 483 -3.84 17.27 40.41
C THR A 483 -2.61 18.05 40.87
N GLU A 484 -2.81 19.24 41.48
CA GLU A 484 -1.71 20.06 41.99
C GLU A 484 -1.02 19.41 43.20
N SER A 485 -1.79 18.78 44.09
CA SER A 485 -1.28 18.02 45.23
C SER A 485 -0.41 16.85 44.78
N PHE A 486 -0.89 16.07 43.80
CA PHE A 486 -0.11 14.99 43.20
C PHE A 486 1.16 15.51 42.52
N LYS A 487 1.06 16.60 41.76
CA LYS A 487 2.22 17.25 41.12
C LYS A 487 3.28 17.64 42.15
N LYS A 488 2.89 18.27 43.26
CA LYS A 488 3.80 18.64 44.36
C LYS A 488 4.44 17.43 45.03
N SER A 489 3.64 16.39 45.30
CA SER A 489 4.14 15.11 45.86
C SER A 489 5.20 14.49 44.95
N ARG A 490 4.93 14.45 43.65
CA ARG A 490 5.85 13.94 42.62
C ARG A 490 7.13 14.78 42.50
N GLU A 491 7.02 16.10 42.49
CA GLU A 491 8.18 17.01 42.45
C GLU A 491 9.05 16.87 43.70
N SER A 492 8.43 16.62 44.87
CA SER A 492 9.12 16.37 46.14
C SER A 492 9.79 14.99 46.19
N ALA A 493 9.25 13.99 45.50
CA ALA A 493 9.84 12.66 45.38
C ALA A 493 11.10 12.62 44.48
N GLY A 494 11.36 13.69 43.71
CA GLY A 494 12.53 13.85 42.85
C GLY A 494 12.32 13.35 41.41
N ILE A 495 13.28 13.70 40.54
CA ILE A 495 13.31 13.21 39.16
C ILE A 495 13.61 11.71 39.21
N ALA A 496 12.92 10.93 38.38
CA ALA A 496 13.13 9.49 38.21
C ALA A 496 14.62 9.12 38.27
N ASN A 497 14.93 8.03 38.97
CA ASN A 497 16.31 7.58 39.17
C ASN A 497 17.03 7.51 37.81
N ASN A 498 18.22 8.08 37.69
CA ASN A 498 18.99 8.15 36.44
C ASN A 498 19.05 6.79 35.70
N THR A 499 19.04 5.68 36.45
CA THR A 499 18.96 4.33 35.91
C THR A 499 17.67 4.08 35.12
N GLN A 500 16.50 4.48 35.61
CA GLN A 500 15.22 4.29 34.93
C GLN A 500 15.10 5.13 33.65
N ILE A 501 15.62 6.37 33.68
CA ILE A 501 15.71 7.22 32.49
C ILE A 501 16.59 6.54 31.43
N LYS A 502 17.73 5.97 31.85
CA LYS A 502 18.61 5.24 30.93
C LYS A 502 17.92 4.02 30.34
N SER A 503 17.21 3.22 31.14
CA SER A 503 16.43 2.08 30.66
C SER A 503 15.36 2.49 29.65
N LEU A 504 14.64 3.59 29.90
CA LEU A 504 13.66 4.12 28.95
C LEU A 504 14.29 4.52 27.61
N ILE A 505 15.43 5.20 27.65
CA ILE A 505 16.11 5.63 26.41
C ILE A 505 16.60 4.40 25.63
N ASN A 506 17.15 3.39 26.32
CA ASN A 506 17.54 2.13 25.68
C ASN A 506 16.34 1.46 24.99
N GLU A 507 15.20 1.35 25.70
CA GLU A 507 13.95 0.81 25.15
C GLU A 507 13.51 1.57 23.88
N PHE A 508 13.62 2.91 23.86
CA PHE A 508 13.34 3.70 22.65
C PHE A 508 14.31 3.47 21.51
N TYR A 509 15.60 3.36 21.81
CA TYR A 509 16.62 3.09 20.81
C TYR A 509 16.47 1.71 20.17
N GLU A 510 16.19 0.68 20.97
CA GLU A 510 15.92 -0.67 20.50
C GLU A 510 14.67 -0.73 19.60
N LEU A 511 13.60 0.01 19.93
CA LEU A 511 12.37 0.02 19.14
C LEU A 511 12.47 0.84 17.84
N ILE A 512 13.04 2.03 17.93
CA ILE A 512 13.03 3.04 16.84
C ILE A 512 14.23 2.82 15.89
N PHE A 513 15.41 2.57 16.45
CA PHE A 513 16.67 2.47 15.71
C PHE A 513 17.25 1.05 15.68
N GLU A 514 16.68 0.11 16.45
CA GLU A 514 17.10 -1.29 16.47
C GLU A 514 18.60 -1.44 16.81
N ARG A 515 19.03 -0.69 17.82
CA ARG A 515 20.37 -0.78 18.41
C ARG A 515 20.37 -0.15 19.79
N ALA A 516 21.44 -0.38 20.55
CA ALA A 516 21.71 0.41 21.74
C ALA A 516 22.17 1.85 21.39
N PRO A 517 21.87 2.84 22.23
CA PRO A 517 22.43 4.19 22.13
C PRO A 517 23.92 4.19 22.49
N SER A 518 24.69 5.08 21.87
CA SER A 518 26.05 5.42 22.34
C SER A 518 26.02 6.19 23.67
N GLU A 519 27.15 6.26 24.38
CA GLU A 519 27.23 7.02 25.63
C GLU A 519 26.87 8.51 25.47
N GLN A 520 27.25 9.10 24.34
CA GLN A 520 26.91 10.48 24.00
C GLN A 520 25.41 10.64 23.76
N GLU A 521 24.81 9.78 22.92
CA GLU A 521 23.37 9.78 22.66
C GLU A 521 22.56 9.58 23.93
N GLN A 522 23.03 8.71 24.83
CA GLN A 522 22.41 8.48 26.12
C GLN A 522 22.40 9.76 26.96
N ALA A 523 23.53 10.46 27.03
CA ALA A 523 23.67 11.69 27.78
C ALA A 523 22.81 12.83 27.19
N GLU A 524 22.83 12.98 25.87
CA GLU A 524 22.05 14.01 25.15
C GLU A 524 20.55 13.80 25.31
N ASN A 525 20.05 12.58 25.09
CA ASN A 525 18.63 12.26 25.23
C ASN A 525 18.16 12.32 26.69
N SER A 526 19.01 11.96 27.66
CA SER A 526 18.69 12.12 29.10
C SER A 526 18.53 13.59 29.48
N LYS A 527 19.42 14.45 28.96
CA LYS A 527 19.35 15.90 29.16
C LYS A 527 18.11 16.49 28.48
N LEU A 528 17.81 16.06 27.25
CA LEU A 528 16.64 16.52 26.49
C LEU A 528 15.33 16.11 27.17
N LEU A 529 15.24 14.86 27.65
CA LEU A 529 14.08 14.38 28.39
C LEU A 529 13.87 15.19 29.68
N SER A 530 14.95 15.45 30.42
CA SER A 530 14.91 16.27 31.63
C SER A 530 14.42 17.70 31.35
N LEU A 531 14.85 18.29 30.22
CA LEU A 531 14.35 19.59 29.76
C LEU A 531 12.84 19.57 29.45
N PHE A 532 12.36 18.51 28.80
CA PHE A 532 10.92 18.36 28.52
C PHE A 532 10.11 18.14 29.80
N MET A 533 10.59 17.31 30.72
CA MET A 533 9.94 17.06 32.01
C MET A 533 9.87 18.32 32.90
N GLY A 534 10.79 19.28 32.71
CA GLY A 534 10.73 20.58 33.37
C GLY A 534 9.62 21.50 32.85
N LYS A 535 9.04 21.22 31.67
CA LYS A 535 8.03 22.08 31.01
C LYS A 535 6.69 21.39 30.75
N LEU A 536 6.67 20.07 30.71
CA LEU A 536 5.54 19.26 30.27
C LEU A 536 5.20 18.19 31.30
N GLU A 537 3.98 17.65 31.22
CA GLU A 537 3.67 16.39 31.91
C GLU A 537 4.56 15.26 31.41
N ARG A 538 4.78 14.23 32.24
CA ARG A 538 5.74 13.16 31.94
C ARG A 538 5.41 12.42 30.64
N GLN A 539 4.14 12.07 30.43
CA GLN A 539 3.67 11.46 29.19
C GLN A 539 3.90 12.36 27.95
N GLN A 540 3.70 13.68 28.10
CA GLN A 540 3.95 14.64 27.02
C GLN A 540 5.45 14.82 26.75
N ALA A 541 6.28 14.74 27.78
CA ALA A 541 7.73 14.75 27.65
C ALA A 541 8.23 13.49 26.92
N PHE A 542 7.69 12.31 27.24
CA PHE A 542 7.98 11.07 26.51
C PHE A 542 7.54 11.16 25.06
N ASN A 543 6.34 11.70 24.80
CA ASN A 543 5.87 11.99 23.45
C ASN A 543 6.87 12.84 22.67
N LYS A 544 7.36 13.94 23.27
CA LYS A 544 8.30 14.85 22.60
C LYS A 544 9.65 14.22 22.33
N LEU A 545 10.13 13.35 23.23
CA LEU A 545 11.36 12.60 22.99
C LEU A 545 11.19 11.63 21.81
N ILE A 546 10.12 10.82 21.81
CA ILE A 546 9.83 9.91 20.69
C ILE A 546 9.66 10.67 19.37
N GLU A 547 8.93 11.80 19.38
CA GLU A 547 8.79 12.67 18.20
C GLU A 547 10.17 13.10 17.66
N SER A 548 11.08 13.52 18.54
CA SER A 548 12.43 13.93 18.14
C SER A 548 13.26 12.79 17.56
N MET A 549 13.11 11.57 18.09
CA MET A 549 13.80 10.38 17.62
C MET A 549 13.28 9.93 16.24
N ILE A 550 11.97 9.93 16.01
CA ILE A 550 11.39 9.61 14.69
C ILE A 550 11.79 10.63 13.62
N LEU A 551 12.00 11.90 14.01
CA LEU A 551 12.50 12.95 13.13
C LEU A 551 14.02 12.91 12.90
N ASN A 552 14.75 12.02 13.59
CA ASN A 552 16.15 11.79 13.32
C ASN A 552 16.31 11.16 11.93
N THR A 553 17.35 11.57 11.20
CA THR A 553 17.69 10.99 9.90
C THR A 553 17.88 9.47 9.96
N GLU A 554 18.32 8.89 11.07
CA GLU A 554 18.47 7.43 11.18
C GLU A 554 17.15 6.66 11.02
N PHE A 555 16.02 7.30 11.33
CA PHE A 555 14.73 6.67 11.13
C PHE A 555 14.40 6.49 9.64
N ALA A 556 14.69 7.52 8.82
CA ALA A 556 14.37 7.57 7.40
C ALA A 556 15.50 7.06 6.48
N TYR A 557 16.71 6.87 7.00
CA TYR A 557 17.87 6.49 6.21
C TYR A 557 18.52 5.20 6.73
N ARG A 558 19.04 4.38 5.84
CA ARG A 558 20.01 3.32 6.13
C ARG A 558 21.42 3.90 6.06
N TYR A 559 22.25 3.58 7.04
CA TYR A 559 23.65 3.97 7.07
C TYR A 559 24.55 2.85 6.53
N GLU A 560 25.63 3.27 5.87
CA GLU A 560 26.75 2.42 5.49
C GLU A 560 28.01 3.15 5.95
N PHE A 561 28.15 3.32 7.27
CA PHE A 561 29.35 3.90 7.85
C PHE A 561 30.30 2.76 8.14
N GLY A 562 31.47 2.78 7.49
CA GLY A 562 32.40 1.68 7.71
C GLY A 562 33.14 1.81 9.05
N GLU A 563 33.60 0.67 9.55
CA GLU A 563 34.44 0.54 10.73
C GLU A 563 35.89 0.27 10.34
N GLY A 564 36.80 0.45 11.30
CA GLY A 564 38.24 0.23 11.09
C GLY A 564 38.93 1.35 10.32
N PRO A 565 40.23 1.20 10.00
CA PRO A 565 41.01 2.21 9.29
C PRO A 565 40.49 2.41 7.86
N GLN A 566 40.58 3.65 7.36
CA GLN A 566 40.35 3.93 5.96
C GLN A 566 41.46 3.31 5.11
N ASP A 567 41.10 2.82 3.93
CA ASP A 567 42.09 2.47 2.91
C ASP A 567 42.64 3.70 2.19
N SER A 568 43.52 3.48 1.21
CA SER A 568 44.13 4.53 0.37
C SER A 568 43.12 5.35 -0.44
N HIS A 569 41.86 4.91 -0.52
CA HIS A 569 40.79 5.56 -1.25
C HIS A 569 39.74 6.18 -0.30
N GLY A 570 40.02 6.26 1.00
CA GLY A 570 39.12 6.81 2.01
C GLY A 570 37.91 5.92 2.32
N ARG A 571 37.91 4.66 1.87
CA ARG A 571 36.84 3.69 2.09
C ARG A 571 37.08 2.94 3.39
N ARG A 572 36.02 2.47 4.03
CA ARG A 572 36.08 1.61 5.23
C ARG A 572 35.33 0.30 5.00
N MET A 573 35.65 -0.69 5.81
CA MET A 573 34.91 -1.96 5.80
C MET A 573 33.55 -1.73 6.45
N MET A 574 32.46 -2.20 5.84
CA MET A 574 31.13 -2.08 6.44
C MET A 574 31.08 -2.81 7.79
N SER A 575 30.47 -2.19 8.81
CA SER A 575 30.27 -2.86 10.10
C SER A 575 29.38 -4.10 9.93
N PRO A 576 29.55 -5.16 10.75
CA PRO A 576 28.66 -6.33 10.71
C PRO A 576 27.17 -5.96 10.85
N ARG A 577 26.87 -4.91 11.62
CA ARG A 577 25.50 -4.38 11.76
C ARG A 577 25.02 -3.74 10.46
N ASP A 578 25.75 -2.79 9.90
CA ASP A 578 25.31 -2.14 8.66
C ASP A 578 25.20 -3.15 7.51
N ALA A 579 26.08 -4.16 7.50
CA ALA A 579 26.02 -5.30 6.59
C ALA A 579 24.73 -6.12 6.74
N SER A 580 24.28 -6.41 7.97
CA SER A 580 23.02 -7.14 8.18
C SER A 580 21.82 -6.37 7.63
N TYR A 581 21.74 -5.07 7.89
CA TYR A 581 20.68 -4.21 7.33
C TYR A 581 20.79 -4.08 5.81
N ALA A 582 22.01 -4.01 5.26
CA ALA A 582 22.21 -3.97 3.83
C ALA A 582 21.69 -5.24 3.15
N ILE A 583 21.99 -6.42 3.69
CA ILE A 583 21.49 -7.71 3.19
C ILE A 583 19.96 -7.79 3.34
N ALA A 584 19.42 -7.47 4.53
CA ALA A 584 18.00 -7.59 4.82
C ALA A 584 17.16 -6.65 3.94
N TYR A 585 17.47 -5.36 3.92
CA TYR A 585 16.77 -4.40 3.06
C TYR A 585 16.97 -4.67 1.57
N ALA A 586 18.11 -5.23 1.18
CA ALA A 586 18.29 -5.65 -0.21
C ALA A 586 17.35 -6.81 -0.55
N LEU A 587 17.16 -7.82 0.30
CA LEU A 587 16.47 -9.06 -0.09
C LEU A 587 15.00 -9.15 0.33
N THR A 588 14.60 -8.48 1.42
CA THR A 588 13.30 -8.65 2.07
C THR A 588 12.51 -7.36 2.25
N ASP A 589 13.15 -6.18 2.13
CA ASP A 589 12.56 -4.88 2.53
C ASP A 589 12.10 -4.84 4.01
N SER A 590 12.68 -5.70 4.85
CA SER A 590 12.43 -5.75 6.28
C SER A 590 13.74 -5.71 7.06
N SER A 591 13.67 -5.36 8.34
CA SER A 591 14.82 -5.45 9.24
C SER A 591 15.44 -6.86 9.26
N PRO A 592 16.72 -6.98 9.65
CA PRO A 592 17.38 -8.27 9.85
C PRO A 592 16.53 -9.22 10.70
N ASP A 593 16.45 -10.49 10.30
CA ASP A 593 15.85 -11.53 11.14
C ASP A 593 16.78 -11.90 12.30
N ASP A 594 16.25 -12.58 13.32
CA ASP A 594 16.99 -12.90 14.54
C ASP A 594 18.31 -13.64 14.26
N GLU A 595 18.31 -14.55 13.27
CA GLU A 595 19.52 -15.29 12.86
C GLU A 595 20.58 -14.37 12.23
N LEU A 596 20.17 -13.37 11.45
CA LEU A 596 21.08 -12.40 10.84
C LEU A 596 21.59 -11.39 11.87
N ILE A 597 20.76 -10.99 12.84
CA ILE A 597 21.17 -10.19 14.00
C ILE A 597 22.24 -10.94 14.78
N GLU A 598 21.97 -12.21 15.13
CA GLU A 598 22.92 -13.06 15.84
C GLU A 598 24.22 -13.28 15.04
N ALA A 599 24.13 -13.41 13.71
CA ALA A 599 25.30 -13.50 12.85
C ALA A 599 26.15 -12.22 12.92
N ALA A 600 25.54 -11.05 12.88
CA ALA A 600 26.23 -9.77 13.03
C ALA A 600 26.91 -9.64 14.40
N GLU A 601 26.18 -9.94 15.48
CA GLU A 601 26.69 -9.85 16.86
C GLU A 601 27.85 -10.81 17.13
N LYS A 602 27.82 -12.00 16.54
CA LYS A 602 28.89 -13.01 16.66
C LYS A 602 30.05 -12.79 15.68
N GLY A 603 30.07 -11.68 14.93
CA GLY A 603 31.12 -11.38 13.97
C GLY A 603 31.14 -12.31 12.75
N ARG A 604 30.04 -13.01 12.46
CA ARG A 604 29.88 -13.93 11.32
C ARG A 604 29.36 -13.21 10.07
N LEU A 605 29.81 -11.98 9.85
CA LEU A 605 29.58 -11.14 8.65
C LEU A 605 30.89 -10.43 8.23
N GLY A 606 32.03 -11.08 8.45
CA GLY A 606 33.37 -10.54 8.17
C GLY A 606 34.02 -11.07 6.90
N THR A 607 33.55 -12.21 6.38
CA THR A 607 34.16 -12.93 5.24
C THR A 607 33.18 -13.13 4.10
N ARG A 608 33.66 -13.32 2.87
CA ARG A 608 32.80 -13.59 1.71
C ARG A 608 31.88 -14.80 1.95
N GLU A 609 32.41 -15.85 2.57
CA GLU A 609 31.70 -17.07 2.89
C GLU A 609 30.54 -16.82 3.88
N ASP A 610 30.73 -15.87 4.80
CA ASP A 610 29.67 -15.41 5.69
C ASP A 610 28.52 -14.75 4.93
N TYR A 611 28.83 -13.78 4.07
CA TYR A 611 27.83 -13.10 3.25
C TYR A 611 27.09 -14.10 2.36
N GLU A 612 27.82 -15.01 1.71
CA GLU A 612 27.23 -16.03 0.85
C GLU A 612 26.28 -16.94 1.63
N ARG A 613 26.66 -17.38 2.83
CA ARG A 613 25.81 -18.20 3.71
C ARG A 613 24.48 -17.50 4.00
N GLU A 614 24.53 -16.26 4.47
CA GLU A 614 23.32 -15.51 4.86
C GLU A 614 22.44 -15.15 3.66
N VAL A 615 23.05 -14.72 2.54
CA VAL A 615 22.32 -14.43 1.30
C VAL A 615 21.62 -15.69 0.78
N ARG A 616 22.31 -16.83 0.71
CA ARG A 616 21.71 -18.10 0.26
C ARG A 616 20.60 -18.57 1.20
N ARG A 617 20.75 -18.37 2.51
CA ARG A 617 19.72 -18.68 3.51
C ARG A 617 18.45 -17.88 3.25
N LEU A 618 18.57 -16.55 3.16
CA LEU A 618 17.44 -15.66 2.90
C LEU A 618 16.78 -15.93 1.54
N LEU A 619 17.56 -16.23 0.49
CA LEU A 619 17.03 -16.57 -0.83
C LEU A 619 16.21 -17.88 -0.86
N LYS A 620 16.47 -18.81 0.06
CA LYS A 620 15.75 -20.09 0.18
C LYS A 620 14.49 -19.99 1.04
N ARG A 621 14.33 -18.91 1.81
CA ARG A 621 13.23 -18.75 2.76
C ARG A 621 11.88 -18.65 2.03
N ARG A 622 10.84 -19.27 2.59
CA ARG A 622 9.45 -19.34 2.04
C ARG A 622 8.35 -19.24 3.12
N ASP A 623 8.75 -19.00 4.37
CA ASP A 623 7.90 -18.98 5.56
C ASP A 623 7.10 -17.69 5.73
N SER A 624 7.38 -16.67 4.90
CA SER A 624 6.75 -15.37 5.02
C SER A 624 6.32 -14.81 3.67
N TRP A 625 5.22 -14.06 3.69
CA TRP A 625 4.63 -13.41 2.54
C TRP A 625 4.94 -11.92 2.55
N THR A 626 5.24 -11.36 1.38
CA THR A 626 5.60 -9.95 1.23
C THR A 626 4.79 -9.29 0.13
N ILE A 627 4.45 -8.01 0.33
CA ILE A 627 3.78 -7.18 -0.65
C ILE A 627 4.76 -6.75 -1.75
N ILE A 628 4.47 -7.14 -2.99
CA ILE A 628 5.35 -6.88 -4.14
C ILE A 628 5.32 -5.41 -4.60
N ASP A 629 4.16 -4.80 -4.77
CA ASP A 629 4.00 -3.46 -5.35
C ASP A 629 2.83 -2.72 -4.65
N GLU A 630 3.09 -1.50 -4.17
CA GLU A 630 2.09 -0.70 -3.44
C GLU A 630 1.10 -0.06 -4.43
N ALA A 631 1.47 0.20 -5.69
CA ALA A 631 0.55 0.70 -6.70
C ALA A 631 -0.53 -0.34 -7.05
N VAL A 632 -0.13 -1.62 -7.16
CA VAL A 632 -1.06 -2.74 -7.33
C VAL A 632 -1.95 -2.90 -6.08
N GLN A 633 -1.37 -2.71 -4.90
CA GLN A 633 -2.09 -2.76 -3.63
C GLN A 633 -3.08 -1.59 -3.46
N ALA A 634 -2.70 -0.38 -3.89
CA ALA A 634 -3.46 0.86 -3.73
C ALA A 634 -4.75 0.86 -4.55
N ALA A 635 -4.79 0.09 -5.64
CA ALA A 635 -6.01 -0.19 -6.39
C ALA A 635 -7.02 -1.10 -5.62
N ASN A 636 -6.73 -1.45 -4.35
CA ASN A 636 -7.51 -2.34 -3.50
C ASN A 636 -7.65 -3.75 -4.12
N LEU A 637 -6.60 -4.18 -4.81
CA LEU A 637 -6.47 -5.48 -5.46
C LEU A 637 -5.45 -6.29 -4.64
N ASN A 638 -5.75 -7.56 -4.42
CA ASN A 638 -4.87 -8.44 -3.65
C ASN A 638 -3.72 -9.14 -4.43
N PRO A 639 -3.50 -9.01 -5.76
CA PRO A 639 -2.62 -9.90 -6.54
C PRO A 639 -1.12 -9.59 -6.37
N SER A 640 -0.73 -8.94 -5.27
CA SER A 640 0.63 -8.42 -5.10
C SER A 640 1.32 -9.06 -3.90
N LEU A 641 1.35 -10.39 -3.87
CA LEU A 641 1.89 -11.19 -2.79
C LEU A 641 2.81 -12.29 -3.32
N THR A 642 3.99 -12.40 -2.71
CA THR A 642 4.94 -13.49 -2.96
C THR A 642 5.49 -14.01 -1.65
N ASN A 643 5.78 -15.31 -1.59
CA ASN A 643 6.62 -15.90 -0.55
C ASN A 643 8.02 -16.25 -1.07
N GLN A 644 8.34 -15.90 -2.32
CA GLN A 644 9.70 -15.92 -2.83
C GLN A 644 10.45 -14.64 -2.41
N PRO A 645 11.80 -14.63 -2.45
CA PRO A 645 12.58 -13.42 -2.23
C PRO A 645 12.14 -12.31 -3.16
N ILE A 646 11.54 -11.27 -2.57
CA ILE A 646 10.71 -10.30 -3.27
C ILE A 646 11.42 -9.58 -4.43
N ARG A 647 12.74 -9.36 -4.30
CA ARG A 647 13.53 -8.71 -5.36
C ARG A 647 13.58 -9.48 -6.66
N LYS A 648 13.61 -10.82 -6.61
CA LYS A 648 13.65 -11.62 -7.84
C LYS A 648 12.40 -11.32 -8.67
N LEU A 649 11.23 -11.38 -8.06
CA LEU A 649 9.97 -11.12 -8.76
C LEU A 649 9.82 -9.65 -9.19
N ARG A 650 10.19 -8.68 -8.34
CA ARG A 650 10.17 -7.26 -8.70
C ARG A 650 11.02 -6.96 -9.93
N PHE A 651 12.22 -7.53 -10.01
CA PHE A 651 13.08 -7.37 -11.18
C PHE A 651 12.36 -7.78 -12.48
N PHE A 652 11.69 -8.93 -12.49
CA PHE A 652 10.97 -9.39 -13.68
C PHE A 652 9.69 -8.58 -13.97
N ARG A 653 8.98 -8.13 -12.93
CA ARG A 653 7.88 -7.17 -13.08
C ARG A 653 8.35 -5.88 -13.76
N ASP A 654 9.49 -5.35 -13.34
CA ASP A 654 10.06 -4.11 -13.87
C ASP A 654 10.60 -4.31 -15.29
N PHE A 655 11.34 -5.39 -15.50
CA PHE A 655 11.94 -5.73 -16.79
C PHE A 655 10.87 -5.93 -17.87
N PHE A 656 9.91 -6.83 -17.63
CA PHE A 656 8.83 -7.12 -18.59
C PHE A 656 7.71 -6.09 -18.57
N GLY A 657 7.52 -5.35 -17.48
CA GLY A 657 6.53 -4.28 -17.38
C GLY A 657 5.06 -4.73 -17.38
N TYR A 658 4.76 -6.02 -17.21
CA TYR A 658 3.39 -6.54 -17.25
C TYR A 658 2.42 -5.95 -16.19
N PRO A 659 2.84 -5.45 -15.01
CA PRO A 659 1.92 -4.78 -14.09
C PRO A 659 1.30 -3.48 -14.64
N LYS A 660 1.92 -2.86 -15.66
CA LYS A 660 1.38 -1.66 -16.32
C LYS A 660 0.01 -1.89 -16.95
N ALA A 661 -0.39 -3.14 -17.15
CA ALA A 661 -1.73 -3.49 -17.63
C ALA A 661 -2.86 -2.83 -16.82
N LEU A 662 -2.66 -2.60 -15.52
CA LEU A 662 -3.64 -1.90 -14.66
C LEU A 662 -3.87 -0.44 -15.06
N LYS A 663 -2.92 0.21 -15.73
CA LYS A 663 -3.00 1.62 -16.12
C LYS A 663 -3.62 1.85 -17.50
N VAL A 664 -3.76 0.78 -18.31
CA VAL A 664 -4.18 0.87 -19.72
C VAL A 664 -5.70 1.02 -19.83
N PHE A 665 -6.48 0.18 -19.15
CA PHE A 665 -7.94 0.27 -19.21
C PHE A 665 -8.46 1.13 -18.05
N LYS A 666 -9.14 2.24 -18.38
CA LYS A 666 -9.71 3.18 -17.38
C LYS A 666 -11.24 3.29 -17.45
N ASP A 667 -11.89 2.64 -18.42
CA ASP A 667 -13.33 2.76 -18.68
C ASP A 667 -14.09 1.49 -18.28
N ASP A 668 -14.64 1.51 -17.06
CA ASP A 668 -15.45 0.44 -16.47
C ASP A 668 -16.76 0.16 -17.21
N SER A 669 -17.29 1.15 -17.95
CA SER A 669 -18.61 1.07 -18.56
C SER A 669 -18.71 0.03 -19.68
N ARG A 670 -17.57 -0.26 -20.33
CA ARG A 670 -17.50 -1.15 -21.50
C ARG A 670 -17.45 -2.64 -21.15
N PHE A 671 -17.05 -3.00 -19.93
CA PHE A 671 -16.83 -4.38 -19.52
C PHE A 671 -18.01 -5.01 -18.78
N GLY A 672 -19.17 -4.34 -18.72
CA GLY A 672 -20.35 -4.85 -18.04
C GLY A 672 -20.14 -4.95 -16.53
N ALA A 673 -20.65 -3.97 -15.78
CA ALA A 673 -20.69 -3.95 -14.32
C ALA A 673 -19.35 -3.71 -13.56
N GLY A 674 -18.38 -3.02 -14.16
CA GLY A 674 -17.31 -2.32 -13.42
C GLY A 674 -16.25 -3.20 -12.74
N ARG A 675 -15.71 -4.21 -13.44
CA ARG A 675 -14.78 -5.20 -12.85
C ARG A 675 -13.50 -5.47 -13.64
N HIS A 676 -13.16 -4.63 -14.62
CA HIS A 676 -11.95 -4.84 -15.44
C HIS A 676 -10.69 -4.93 -14.56
N VAL A 677 -10.62 -4.10 -13.53
CA VAL A 677 -9.51 -4.02 -12.59
C VAL A 677 -9.21 -5.37 -11.92
N GLN A 678 -10.25 -6.14 -11.52
CA GLN A 678 -10.11 -7.46 -10.89
C GLN A 678 -9.57 -8.51 -11.87
N ALA A 679 -10.04 -8.45 -13.13
CA ALA A 679 -9.58 -9.35 -14.18
C ALA A 679 -8.10 -9.08 -14.53
N VAL A 680 -7.73 -7.83 -14.79
CA VAL A 680 -6.32 -7.47 -15.09
C VAL A 680 -5.41 -7.81 -13.91
N SER A 681 -5.85 -7.52 -12.68
CA SER A 681 -5.16 -7.94 -11.45
C SER A 681 -4.87 -9.44 -11.42
N ARG A 682 -5.85 -10.26 -11.80
CA ARG A 682 -5.70 -11.71 -11.81
C ARG A 682 -4.74 -12.20 -12.90
N LEU A 683 -4.72 -11.56 -14.07
CA LEU A 683 -3.73 -11.85 -15.11
C LEU A 683 -2.30 -11.51 -14.65
N ILE A 684 -2.13 -10.43 -13.89
CA ILE A 684 -0.83 -10.08 -13.28
C ILE A 684 -0.41 -11.17 -12.29
N GLU A 685 -1.33 -11.61 -11.43
CA GLU A 685 -1.07 -12.71 -10.48
C GLU A 685 -0.63 -13.98 -11.24
N GLU A 686 -1.31 -14.36 -12.32
CA GLU A 686 -0.97 -15.52 -13.16
C GLU A 686 0.41 -15.39 -13.83
N ALA A 687 0.77 -14.19 -14.30
CA ALA A 687 2.10 -13.90 -14.80
C ALA A 687 3.15 -14.05 -13.69
N ASP A 688 2.88 -13.54 -12.48
CA ASP A 688 3.77 -13.69 -11.34
C ASP A 688 3.99 -15.15 -10.98
N MET A 689 2.94 -15.99 -10.99
CA MET A 689 3.12 -17.43 -10.68
C MET A 689 3.96 -18.14 -11.73
N LEU A 690 3.80 -17.78 -13.01
CA LEU A 690 4.64 -18.32 -14.07
C LEU A 690 6.11 -17.93 -13.85
N VAL A 691 6.34 -16.66 -13.53
CA VAL A 691 7.67 -16.13 -13.23
C VAL A 691 8.28 -16.83 -12.02
N GLU A 692 7.55 -16.93 -10.91
CA GLU A 692 7.96 -17.64 -9.70
C GLU A 692 8.25 -19.12 -9.96
N TYR A 693 7.42 -19.81 -10.74
CA TYR A 693 7.62 -21.22 -11.11
C TYR A 693 8.92 -21.44 -11.88
N ILE A 694 9.30 -20.51 -12.75
CA ILE A 694 10.56 -20.59 -13.51
C ILE A 694 11.75 -20.18 -12.62
N ILE A 695 11.61 -19.12 -11.83
CA ILE A 695 12.64 -18.67 -10.86
C ILE A 695 12.96 -19.73 -9.82
N GLU A 696 11.97 -20.52 -9.41
CA GLU A 696 12.17 -21.58 -8.41
C GLU A 696 13.13 -22.67 -8.91
N LYS A 697 13.15 -22.91 -10.22
CA LYS A 697 14.12 -23.81 -10.86
C LYS A 697 15.49 -23.17 -10.99
N ASP A 698 15.53 -21.84 -11.19
CA ASP A 698 16.75 -21.01 -11.29
C ASP A 698 17.70 -21.47 -12.42
N GLU A 699 17.15 -22.03 -13.50
CA GLU A 699 17.87 -22.54 -14.68
C GLU A 699 17.38 -21.82 -15.95
N ASP A 700 18.31 -21.25 -16.73
CA ASP A 700 18.06 -20.54 -18.00
C ASP A 700 16.80 -19.64 -17.94
N VAL A 701 16.67 -18.88 -16.85
CA VAL A 701 15.40 -18.25 -16.44
C VAL A 701 14.81 -17.36 -17.51
N VAL A 702 15.64 -16.52 -18.15
CA VAL A 702 15.18 -15.60 -19.22
C VAL A 702 14.77 -16.38 -20.47
N GLU A 703 15.54 -17.37 -20.88
CA GLU A 703 15.20 -18.22 -22.03
C GLU A 703 13.90 -18.98 -21.77
N SER A 704 13.75 -19.60 -20.60
CA SER A 704 12.54 -20.29 -20.17
C SER A 704 11.32 -19.37 -20.15
N LEU A 705 11.47 -18.14 -19.65
CA LEU A 705 10.40 -17.14 -19.65
C LEU A 705 10.00 -16.71 -21.06
N LEU A 706 10.93 -16.66 -22.01
CA LEU A 706 10.67 -16.28 -23.39
C LEU A 706 10.15 -17.45 -24.26
N THR A 707 10.35 -18.70 -23.83
CA THR A 707 10.09 -19.87 -24.68
C THR A 707 9.09 -20.89 -24.11
N THR A 708 8.69 -20.78 -22.84
CA THR A 708 7.73 -21.72 -22.22
C THR A 708 6.40 -21.77 -22.97
N GLU A 709 5.87 -22.98 -23.18
CA GLU A 709 4.49 -23.18 -23.68
C GLU A 709 3.50 -23.40 -22.53
N LYS A 710 3.99 -23.40 -21.28
CA LYS A 710 3.20 -23.71 -20.08
C LYS A 710 2.78 -22.43 -19.37
N PHE A 711 1.50 -22.33 -19.04
CA PHE A 711 0.91 -21.16 -18.38
C PHE A 711 -0.02 -21.56 -17.23
N TYR A 712 -0.22 -20.62 -16.31
CA TYR A 712 -1.32 -20.65 -15.37
C TYR A 712 -2.50 -19.89 -15.97
N ILE A 713 -3.65 -20.53 -16.06
CA ILE A 713 -4.87 -20.00 -16.66
C ILE A 713 -6.02 -20.39 -15.73
N PHE A 714 -6.63 -19.42 -15.05
CA PHE A 714 -7.65 -19.63 -14.02
C PHE A 714 -7.23 -20.61 -12.92
N HIS A 715 -5.95 -20.63 -12.60
CA HIS A 715 -5.40 -21.59 -11.66
C HIS A 715 -4.74 -20.89 -10.48
N ASN A 716 -5.11 -21.20 -9.24
CA ASN A 716 -4.62 -20.45 -8.09
C ASN A 716 -3.14 -20.73 -7.73
N GLY A 717 -2.55 -21.79 -8.29
CA GLY A 717 -1.18 -22.25 -8.05
C GLY A 717 -1.10 -23.58 -7.29
N ASP A 718 -2.19 -23.99 -6.62
CA ASP A 718 -2.33 -25.25 -5.89
C ASP A 718 -3.05 -26.30 -6.73
N ASN A 719 -2.28 -27.15 -7.40
CA ASN A 719 -2.81 -28.20 -8.27
C ASN A 719 -3.72 -29.19 -7.52
N THR A 720 -3.47 -29.44 -6.24
CA THR A 720 -4.28 -30.37 -5.44
C THR A 720 -5.65 -29.77 -5.16
N ALA A 721 -5.69 -28.51 -4.71
CA ALA A 721 -6.95 -27.81 -4.45
C ALA A 721 -7.77 -27.60 -5.74
N MET A 722 -7.10 -27.24 -6.84
CA MET A 722 -7.75 -27.02 -8.13
C MET A 722 -8.32 -28.31 -8.72
N LYS A 723 -7.59 -29.43 -8.59
CA LYS A 723 -8.11 -30.74 -8.96
C LYS A 723 -9.32 -31.12 -8.13
N ALA A 724 -9.25 -31.01 -6.80
CA ALA A 724 -10.36 -31.36 -5.92
C ALA A 724 -11.62 -30.53 -6.24
N ALA A 725 -11.46 -29.24 -6.53
CA ALA A 725 -12.58 -28.38 -6.91
C ALA A 725 -13.21 -28.76 -8.26
N SER A 726 -12.38 -29.10 -9.25
CA SER A 726 -12.83 -29.60 -10.56
C SER A 726 -13.52 -30.97 -10.44
N ASP A 727 -12.97 -31.90 -9.67
CA ASP A 727 -13.55 -33.22 -9.45
C ASP A 727 -14.92 -33.10 -8.74
N SER A 728 -15.04 -32.19 -7.78
CA SER A 728 -16.29 -31.87 -7.09
C SER A 728 -17.37 -31.36 -8.07
N LEU A 729 -16.99 -30.51 -9.04
CA LEU A 729 -17.87 -30.06 -10.12
C LEU A 729 -18.33 -31.22 -11.01
N LYS A 730 -17.38 -32.05 -11.44
CA LYS A 730 -17.64 -33.22 -12.28
C LYS A 730 -18.58 -34.21 -11.60
N SER A 731 -18.37 -34.47 -10.32
CA SER A 731 -19.21 -35.32 -9.48
C SER A 731 -20.67 -34.86 -9.48
N ILE A 732 -20.91 -33.55 -9.32
CA ILE A 732 -22.27 -32.99 -9.38
C ILE A 732 -22.86 -33.21 -10.78
N TYR A 733 -22.14 -32.85 -11.84
CA TYR A 733 -22.61 -33.06 -13.21
C TYR A 733 -22.98 -34.52 -13.48
N ASP A 734 -22.08 -35.45 -13.17
CA ASP A 734 -22.31 -36.88 -13.39
C ASP A 734 -23.50 -37.43 -12.61
N PHE A 735 -23.75 -36.89 -11.40
CA PHE A 735 -24.90 -37.27 -10.59
C PHE A 735 -26.24 -36.79 -11.19
N PHE A 736 -26.27 -35.60 -11.81
CA PHE A 736 -27.52 -34.96 -12.26
C PHE A 736 -27.78 -34.96 -13.77
N LYS A 737 -26.78 -35.19 -14.64
CA LYS A 737 -26.91 -35.08 -16.12
C LYS A 737 -27.99 -35.95 -16.77
N GLY A 738 -28.43 -37.02 -16.10
CA GLY A 738 -29.49 -37.91 -16.58
C GLY A 738 -30.84 -37.72 -15.86
N LYS A 739 -30.99 -36.67 -15.05
CA LYS A 739 -32.18 -36.38 -14.24
C LYS A 739 -32.93 -35.18 -14.82
N ASP A 740 -34.22 -35.07 -14.49
CA ASP A 740 -35.10 -34.00 -14.98
C ASP A 740 -35.03 -32.70 -14.13
N TRP A 741 -33.82 -32.36 -13.68
CA TRP A 741 -33.56 -31.21 -12.81
C TRP A 741 -34.07 -29.84 -13.34
N PRO A 742 -34.23 -29.59 -14.66
CA PRO A 742 -34.80 -28.33 -15.13
C PRO A 742 -36.25 -28.12 -14.70
N GLU A 743 -37.02 -29.21 -14.62
CA GLU A 743 -38.47 -29.20 -14.32
C GLU A 743 -38.78 -29.54 -12.85
N TRP A 744 -37.76 -29.73 -12.01
CA TRP A 744 -37.93 -30.05 -10.59
C TRP A 744 -38.60 -28.92 -9.80
N GLU A 745 -39.42 -29.33 -8.84
CA GLU A 745 -39.95 -28.50 -7.76
C GLU A 745 -39.08 -28.65 -6.49
N PRO A 746 -39.18 -27.74 -5.50
CA PRO A 746 -38.33 -27.79 -4.31
C PRO A 746 -38.31 -29.15 -3.60
N GLU A 747 -39.43 -29.87 -3.57
CA GLU A 747 -39.55 -31.18 -2.93
C GLU A 747 -38.68 -32.27 -3.59
N ASP A 748 -38.36 -32.13 -4.88
CA ASP A 748 -37.54 -33.08 -5.63
C ASP A 748 -36.05 -33.03 -5.23
N VAL A 749 -35.63 -31.98 -4.51
CA VAL A 749 -34.27 -31.85 -3.97
C VAL A 749 -34.06 -32.73 -2.74
N VAL A 750 -35.12 -33.02 -1.98
CA VAL A 750 -35.05 -33.71 -0.67
C VAL A 750 -34.23 -35.01 -0.73
N PRO A 751 -34.42 -35.92 -1.71
CA PRO A 751 -33.66 -37.17 -1.78
C PRO A 751 -32.18 -37.00 -2.16
N HIS A 752 -31.77 -35.77 -2.51
CA HIS A 752 -30.45 -35.45 -3.04
C HIS A 752 -29.67 -34.48 -2.15
N GLU A 753 -30.28 -33.97 -1.07
CA GLU A 753 -29.68 -33.00 -0.17
C GLU A 753 -28.39 -33.52 0.47
N GLU A 754 -28.36 -34.78 0.91
CA GLU A 754 -27.16 -35.39 1.52
C GLU A 754 -25.96 -35.36 0.57
N PHE A 755 -26.17 -35.76 -0.69
CA PHE A 755 -25.14 -35.70 -1.73
C PHE A 755 -24.69 -34.25 -1.99
N LEU A 756 -25.64 -33.33 -2.18
CA LEU A 756 -25.33 -31.91 -2.42
C LEU A 756 -24.49 -31.32 -1.28
N ARG A 757 -24.79 -31.66 -0.02
CA ARG A 757 -24.07 -31.18 1.17
C ARG A 757 -22.63 -31.69 1.28
N THR A 758 -22.26 -32.77 0.59
CA THR A 758 -20.84 -33.17 0.47
C THR A 758 -20.00 -32.17 -0.35
N HIS A 759 -20.64 -31.29 -1.11
CA HIS A 759 -19.99 -30.31 -1.98
C HIS A 759 -20.02 -28.90 -1.35
N TRP A 760 -18.87 -28.21 -1.40
CA TRP A 760 -18.68 -26.89 -0.78
C TRP A 760 -19.78 -25.87 -1.12
N GLU A 761 -20.34 -25.94 -2.31
CA GLU A 761 -21.34 -25.00 -2.79
C GLU A 761 -22.63 -25.07 -2.00
N PHE A 762 -23.04 -26.24 -1.53
CA PHE A 762 -24.32 -26.39 -0.84
C PHE A 762 -24.17 -26.41 0.69
N GLN A 763 -22.94 -26.56 1.21
CA GLN A 763 -22.67 -26.59 2.65
C GLN A 763 -23.15 -25.35 3.42
N ARG A 764 -23.19 -24.18 2.77
CA ARG A 764 -23.59 -22.91 3.39
C ARG A 764 -25.10 -22.64 3.36
N GLU A 765 -25.86 -23.42 2.60
CA GLU A 765 -27.31 -23.24 2.53
C GLU A 765 -27.97 -23.88 3.76
N LYS A 766 -29.00 -23.22 4.30
CA LYS A 766 -29.73 -23.71 5.46
C LYS A 766 -30.34 -25.07 5.16
N GLU A 767 -30.34 -25.95 6.16
CA GLU A 767 -31.02 -27.24 6.08
C GLU A 767 -32.51 -27.05 5.81
N GLY A 768 -33.05 -27.79 4.83
CA GLY A 768 -34.44 -27.69 4.41
C GLY A 768 -34.82 -26.46 3.57
N ASP A 769 -33.88 -25.58 3.18
CA ASP A 769 -34.15 -24.45 2.27
C ASP A 769 -34.14 -24.90 0.79
N TYR A 770 -35.02 -25.85 0.46
CA TYR A 770 -35.05 -26.50 -0.84
C TYR A 770 -35.25 -25.56 -2.03
N PRO A 771 -36.11 -24.51 -1.98
CA PRO A 771 -36.26 -23.58 -3.09
C PRO A 771 -34.93 -22.89 -3.46
N LYS A 772 -34.11 -22.58 -2.45
CA LYS A 772 -32.82 -21.93 -2.68
C LYS A 772 -31.77 -22.91 -3.18
N ILE A 773 -31.76 -24.14 -2.66
CA ILE A 773 -30.86 -25.22 -3.11
C ILE A 773 -31.16 -25.58 -4.57
N LEU A 774 -32.44 -25.76 -4.91
CA LEU A 774 -32.90 -26.05 -6.28
C LEU A 774 -32.45 -24.97 -7.27
N LYS A 775 -32.76 -23.70 -6.98
CA LYS A 775 -32.39 -22.58 -7.84
C LYS A 775 -30.88 -22.48 -8.06
N LYS A 776 -30.09 -22.86 -7.06
CA LYS A 776 -28.63 -22.92 -7.16
C LYS A 776 -28.16 -24.09 -8.02
N LEU A 777 -28.74 -25.27 -7.80
CA LEU A 777 -28.47 -26.47 -8.59
C LEU A 777 -28.77 -26.23 -10.08
N GLN A 778 -29.97 -25.75 -10.42
CA GLN A 778 -30.39 -25.48 -11.81
C GLN A 778 -29.42 -24.53 -12.53
N ARG A 779 -29.13 -23.37 -11.92
CA ARG A 779 -28.17 -22.39 -12.47
C ARG A 779 -26.77 -22.95 -12.68
N MET A 780 -26.34 -23.87 -11.82
CA MET A 780 -25.03 -24.47 -11.92
C MET A 780 -25.02 -25.61 -12.95
N MET A 781 -26.07 -26.42 -13.00
CA MET A 781 -26.23 -27.51 -13.95
C MET A 781 -26.31 -27.01 -15.39
N GLU A 782 -26.97 -25.87 -15.65
CA GLU A 782 -26.94 -25.23 -16.98
C GLU A 782 -25.50 -24.99 -17.46
N GLY A 783 -24.63 -24.44 -16.61
CA GLY A 783 -23.23 -24.20 -16.96
C GLY A 783 -22.40 -25.49 -17.05
N LEU A 784 -22.67 -26.46 -16.18
CA LEU A 784 -21.98 -27.75 -16.18
C LEU A 784 -22.31 -28.59 -17.41
N GLU A 785 -23.58 -28.62 -17.83
CA GLU A 785 -24.02 -29.31 -19.04
C GLU A 785 -23.36 -28.69 -20.27
N LEU A 786 -23.35 -27.36 -20.39
CA LEU A 786 -22.66 -26.67 -21.47
C LEU A 786 -21.15 -26.96 -21.52
N HIS A 787 -20.52 -27.20 -20.38
CA HIS A 787 -19.08 -27.46 -20.31
C HIS A 787 -18.69 -28.93 -20.47
N PHE A 788 -19.49 -29.87 -19.95
CA PHE A 788 -19.12 -31.29 -19.92
C PHE A 788 -19.79 -32.14 -21.00
N SER A 789 -20.77 -31.59 -21.74
CA SER A 789 -21.53 -32.33 -22.75
C SER A 789 -20.68 -32.85 -23.92
N GLU A 790 -19.50 -32.28 -24.18
CA GLU A 790 -18.60 -32.75 -25.24
C GLU A 790 -17.47 -33.65 -24.72
N GLY A 791 -17.51 -34.08 -23.45
CA GLY A 791 -16.59 -35.08 -22.89
C GLY A 791 -15.38 -34.51 -22.14
N GLN A 792 -15.41 -33.25 -21.74
CA GLN A 792 -14.37 -32.58 -20.94
C GLN A 792 -14.14 -33.33 -19.61
N SER A 793 -12.88 -33.40 -19.21
CA SER A 793 -12.45 -34.14 -18.02
C SER A 793 -12.34 -33.25 -16.79
N GLY A 794 -11.93 -31.99 -16.96
CA GLY A 794 -11.81 -31.00 -15.90
C GLY A 794 -12.76 -29.83 -16.07
N ALA A 795 -13.35 -29.36 -14.97
CA ALA A 795 -14.10 -28.11 -14.94
C ALA A 795 -13.25 -26.95 -14.46
N LEU A 796 -13.49 -25.77 -15.04
CA LEU A 796 -13.05 -24.49 -14.52
C LEU A 796 -13.77 -24.18 -13.21
N PRO A 797 -13.08 -24.17 -12.05
CA PRO A 797 -13.77 -24.08 -10.77
C PRO A 797 -14.60 -22.79 -10.59
N TYR A 798 -14.25 -21.72 -11.32
CA TYR A 798 -14.82 -20.38 -11.24
C TYR A 798 -16.09 -20.16 -12.06
N MET A 799 -16.54 -21.17 -12.82
CA MET A 799 -17.82 -21.12 -13.57
C MET A 799 -19.06 -21.18 -12.67
N LYS A 800 -18.87 -21.38 -11.35
CA LYS A 800 -19.95 -21.54 -10.38
C LYS A 800 -20.65 -20.22 -10.02
N ASN A 801 -21.94 -20.18 -10.35
CA ASN A 801 -23.00 -19.29 -9.88
C ASN A 801 -23.14 -17.93 -10.58
N GLY A 802 -24.35 -17.62 -11.02
CA GLY A 802 -24.77 -16.27 -11.42
C GLY A 802 -24.37 -15.22 -10.38
N MET A 803 -23.39 -14.39 -10.73
CA MET A 803 -23.09 -13.05 -10.20
C MET A 803 -23.19 -12.80 -8.66
N GLY A 804 -22.86 -13.76 -7.80
CA GLY A 804 -22.83 -13.55 -6.33
C GLY A 804 -21.45 -13.12 -5.80
N PHE A 805 -21.39 -12.14 -4.89
CA PHE A 805 -20.17 -11.45 -4.38
C PHE A 805 -19.43 -12.12 -3.20
N TRP A 806 -19.63 -13.40 -2.91
CA TRP A 806 -19.25 -13.93 -1.59
C TRP A 806 -17.84 -14.51 -1.52
N HIS A 807 -17.07 -14.03 -0.54
CA HIS A 807 -15.73 -14.51 -0.20
C HIS A 807 -15.80 -15.92 0.43
N GLY A 808 -15.37 -16.95 -0.29
CA GLY A 808 -15.06 -18.26 0.30
C GLY A 808 -15.21 -19.46 -0.63
N GLY A 809 -14.21 -20.34 -0.56
CA GLY A 809 -14.14 -21.63 -1.24
C GLY A 809 -12.71 -21.95 -1.66
N PRO A 810 -12.42 -23.20 -2.07
CA PRO A 810 -11.10 -23.59 -2.62
C PRO A 810 -10.78 -22.90 -3.96
N VAL A 811 -11.73 -22.09 -4.45
CA VAL A 811 -11.84 -21.57 -5.81
C VAL A 811 -11.65 -20.05 -5.84
N LEU A 812 -10.61 -19.55 -5.18
CA LEU A 812 -10.19 -18.15 -5.29
C LEU A 812 -8.78 -18.13 -5.89
N GLY A 813 -8.39 -17.03 -6.56
CA GLY A 813 -6.97 -16.82 -6.84
C GLY A 813 -6.14 -16.87 -5.56
N ARG A 814 -4.81 -17.00 -5.66
CA ARG A 814 -3.90 -17.09 -4.50
C ARG A 814 -4.24 -16.07 -3.41
N SER A 815 -4.56 -14.84 -3.82
CA SER A 815 -4.88 -13.71 -2.95
C SER A 815 -6.38 -13.42 -2.76
N GLY A 816 -7.28 -14.32 -3.18
CA GLY A 816 -8.72 -14.11 -3.06
C GLY A 816 -9.39 -13.43 -4.25
N GLN A 817 -8.65 -13.13 -5.33
CA GLN A 817 -9.19 -12.44 -6.51
C GLN A 817 -10.12 -13.32 -7.34
N GLN A 818 -11.09 -12.67 -8.00
CA GLN A 818 -12.10 -13.31 -8.82
C GLN A 818 -12.03 -12.81 -10.26
N MET A 819 -12.21 -13.74 -11.18
CA MET A 819 -12.51 -13.47 -12.58
C MET A 819 -13.89 -14.05 -12.89
N ARG A 820 -14.75 -13.30 -13.59
CA ARG A 820 -16.17 -13.65 -13.81
C ARG A 820 -16.52 -13.61 -15.30
N GLY A 821 -17.38 -14.53 -15.71
CA GLY A 821 -18.01 -14.53 -17.02
C GLY A 821 -17.33 -15.44 -18.04
N GLU A 822 -18.00 -15.61 -19.17
CA GLU A 822 -17.48 -16.31 -20.35
C GLU A 822 -16.33 -15.56 -21.03
N GLN A 823 -16.26 -14.23 -20.85
CA GLN A 823 -15.28 -13.36 -21.49
C GLN A 823 -13.87 -13.51 -20.91
N VAL A 824 -13.64 -14.43 -19.97
CA VAL A 824 -12.34 -14.52 -19.34
C VAL A 824 -11.41 -15.48 -20.08
N THR A 825 -11.91 -16.62 -20.55
CA THR A 825 -11.10 -17.51 -21.40
C THR A 825 -10.71 -16.86 -22.73
N THR A 826 -11.44 -15.83 -23.17
CA THR A 826 -11.14 -15.08 -24.39
C THR A 826 -9.83 -14.27 -24.29
N TYR A 827 -9.37 -13.85 -23.10
CA TYR A 827 -8.02 -13.27 -22.94
C TYR A 827 -6.93 -14.22 -23.45
N TRP A 828 -7.17 -15.52 -23.31
CA TRP A 828 -6.28 -16.58 -23.73
C TRP A 828 -6.62 -17.15 -25.12
N ASN A 829 -7.64 -16.61 -25.81
CA ASN A 829 -8.21 -17.16 -27.05
C ASN A 829 -8.73 -18.61 -26.90
N LEU A 830 -9.30 -18.93 -25.74
CA LEU A 830 -9.87 -20.23 -25.44
C LEU A 830 -11.40 -20.15 -25.39
N ASP A 831 -12.07 -21.13 -25.99
CA ASP A 831 -13.51 -21.33 -25.80
C ASP A 831 -13.73 -22.21 -24.58
N TRP A 832 -14.33 -21.63 -23.54
CA TRP A 832 -14.53 -22.31 -22.28
C TRP A 832 -15.46 -23.53 -22.37
N LYS A 833 -16.34 -23.58 -23.38
CA LYS A 833 -17.28 -24.69 -23.55
C LYS A 833 -16.57 -25.94 -24.02
N THR A 834 -15.61 -25.78 -24.92
CA THR A 834 -14.91 -26.89 -25.57
C THR A 834 -13.56 -27.18 -24.93
N TRP A 835 -12.99 -26.23 -24.19
CA TRP A 835 -11.67 -26.38 -23.57
C TRP A 835 -11.68 -27.38 -22.40
N ASP A 836 -10.94 -28.48 -22.56
CA ASP A 836 -10.67 -29.42 -21.47
C ASP A 836 -9.68 -28.82 -20.47
N TYR A 837 -10.21 -28.34 -19.33
CA TYR A 837 -9.44 -27.59 -18.36
C TYR A 837 -8.37 -28.46 -17.66
N PRO A 838 -7.08 -28.14 -17.78
CA PRO A 838 -6.04 -28.89 -17.09
C PRO A 838 -6.02 -28.48 -15.61
N THR A 839 -6.35 -29.44 -14.74
CA THR A 839 -6.34 -29.24 -13.28
C THR A 839 -4.94 -29.21 -12.68
N HIS A 840 -3.93 -29.65 -13.42
CA HIS A 840 -2.52 -29.54 -13.07
C HIS A 840 -1.84 -28.51 -13.97
N GLN A 841 -1.40 -27.40 -13.37
CA GLN A 841 -0.77 -26.27 -14.06
C GLN A 841 0.57 -25.89 -13.41
N PRO A 842 1.52 -25.26 -14.14
CA PRO A 842 1.33 -24.66 -15.46
C PRO A 842 1.21 -25.73 -16.56
N ALA A 843 0.25 -25.55 -17.46
CA ALA A 843 -0.09 -26.52 -18.50
C ALA A 843 0.12 -25.91 -19.89
N LYS A 844 0.32 -26.78 -20.89
CA LYS A 844 0.55 -26.33 -22.27
C LYS A 844 -0.68 -25.57 -22.80
N THR A 845 -0.46 -24.39 -23.35
CA THR A 845 -1.52 -23.59 -23.97
C THR A 845 -1.30 -23.50 -25.48
N PRO A 846 -2.30 -23.85 -26.30
CA PRO A 846 -2.19 -23.74 -27.75
C PRO A 846 -1.86 -22.30 -28.19
N HIS A 847 -1.01 -22.17 -29.21
CA HIS A 847 -0.67 -20.89 -29.85
C HIS A 847 -0.08 -19.80 -28.93
N ARG A 848 0.46 -20.19 -27.76
CA ARG A 848 1.14 -19.28 -26.82
C ARG A 848 2.55 -19.78 -26.54
N LYS A 849 3.52 -18.87 -26.47
CA LYS A 849 4.92 -19.17 -26.19
C LYS A 849 5.60 -17.98 -25.51
N GLY A 850 6.06 -18.20 -24.29
CA GLY A 850 6.74 -17.20 -23.47
C GLY A 850 5.82 -16.11 -22.91
N ILE A 851 6.37 -15.35 -21.95
CA ILE A 851 5.70 -14.27 -21.24
C ILE A 851 5.28 -13.12 -22.18
N LEU A 852 5.95 -12.95 -23.33
CA LEU A 852 5.57 -11.96 -24.35
C LEU A 852 4.24 -12.29 -25.04
N THR A 853 3.75 -13.53 -24.92
CA THR A 853 2.40 -13.92 -25.36
C THR A 853 1.38 -13.94 -24.22
N HIS A 854 1.80 -13.65 -22.98
CA HIS A 854 0.92 -13.62 -21.82
C HIS A 854 -0.02 -12.41 -21.89
N PRO A 855 -1.34 -12.54 -21.63
CA PRO A 855 -2.29 -11.44 -21.75
C PRO A 855 -1.92 -10.18 -20.95
N ALA A 856 -1.40 -10.34 -19.73
CA ALA A 856 -0.90 -9.22 -18.93
C ALA A 856 0.17 -8.37 -19.65
N TRP A 857 1.15 -9.00 -20.31
CA TRP A 857 2.19 -8.28 -21.04
C TRP A 857 1.65 -7.63 -22.31
N LEU A 858 0.78 -8.34 -23.04
CA LEU A 858 0.12 -7.83 -24.25
C LEU A 858 -0.72 -6.58 -23.95
N ILE A 859 -1.48 -6.61 -22.86
CA ILE A 859 -2.28 -5.46 -22.41
C ILE A 859 -1.37 -4.31 -21.98
N ALA A 860 -0.30 -4.58 -21.22
CA ALA A 860 0.65 -3.57 -20.77
C ALA A 860 1.32 -2.80 -21.92
N HIS A 861 1.40 -3.43 -23.11
CA HIS A 861 1.92 -2.85 -24.35
C HIS A 861 0.82 -2.70 -25.40
N ALA A 862 -0.37 -2.27 -24.99
CA ALA A 862 -1.47 -1.91 -25.87
C ALA A 862 -1.91 -0.46 -25.61
N GLN A 863 -2.67 0.10 -26.55
CA GLN A 863 -3.39 1.35 -26.37
C GLN A 863 -4.74 1.09 -25.69
N ASN A 864 -5.41 2.15 -25.24
CA ASN A 864 -6.72 2.04 -24.58
C ASN A 864 -7.79 1.33 -25.45
N LEU A 865 -7.67 1.44 -26.78
CA LEU A 865 -8.70 1.00 -27.74
C LEU A 865 -8.20 -0.05 -28.74
N GLU A 866 -6.90 -0.27 -28.85
CA GLU A 866 -6.33 -1.17 -29.86
C GLU A 866 -5.01 -1.78 -29.39
N THR A 867 -4.69 -2.93 -29.99
CA THR A 867 -3.40 -3.59 -29.78
C THR A 867 -2.28 -2.82 -30.48
N ASP A 868 -1.06 -2.85 -29.95
CA ASP A 868 0.04 -2.02 -30.42
C ASP A 868 1.32 -2.83 -30.70
N PRO A 869 1.43 -3.45 -31.89
CA PRO A 869 2.60 -4.24 -32.23
C PRO A 869 3.86 -3.38 -32.42
N ILE A 870 3.76 -2.07 -32.69
CA ILE A 870 4.95 -1.20 -32.80
C ILE A 870 5.66 -1.08 -31.47
N HIS A 871 4.93 -0.73 -30.41
CA HIS A 871 5.53 -0.57 -29.08
C HIS A 871 6.08 -1.89 -28.54
N ARG A 872 5.46 -3.02 -28.89
CA ARG A 872 5.98 -4.36 -28.58
C ARG A 872 7.29 -4.65 -29.31
N GLY A 873 7.35 -4.37 -30.61
CA GLY A 873 8.56 -4.51 -31.42
C GLY A 873 9.70 -3.61 -30.95
N LYS A 874 9.39 -2.35 -30.62
CA LYS A 874 10.32 -1.40 -30.00
C LYS A 874 10.88 -1.95 -28.70
N TRP A 875 10.00 -2.47 -27.82
CA TRP A 875 10.43 -3.05 -26.55
C TRP A 875 11.38 -4.24 -26.77
N ILE A 876 11.11 -5.13 -27.72
CA ILE A 876 11.98 -6.27 -28.02
C ILE A 876 13.35 -5.77 -28.53
N GLN A 877 13.35 -4.83 -29.47
CA GLN A 877 14.57 -4.26 -30.03
C GLN A 877 15.45 -3.62 -28.95
N GLU A 878 14.84 -2.81 -28.06
CA GLU A 878 15.58 -2.05 -27.04
C GLU A 878 15.94 -2.88 -25.79
N LYS A 879 15.07 -3.81 -25.37
CA LYS A 879 15.22 -4.52 -24.08
C LYS A 879 15.81 -5.91 -24.21
N LEU A 880 15.56 -6.62 -25.32
CA LEU A 880 16.10 -7.97 -25.53
C LEU A 880 17.30 -7.96 -26.48
N LEU A 881 17.24 -7.18 -27.56
CA LEU A 881 18.30 -7.14 -28.57
C LEU A 881 19.32 -6.01 -28.34
N ALA A 882 19.09 -5.15 -27.34
CA ALA A 882 19.94 -4.03 -26.97
C ALA A 882 20.28 -3.06 -28.14
N GLY A 883 19.40 -2.97 -29.14
CA GLY A 883 19.50 -1.97 -30.20
C GLY A 883 18.80 -0.66 -29.82
N THR A 884 18.87 0.34 -30.69
CA THR A 884 18.13 1.60 -30.48
C THR A 884 17.10 1.87 -31.58
N ILE A 885 16.04 2.57 -31.21
CA ILE A 885 15.04 3.10 -32.12
C ILE A 885 15.00 4.61 -31.94
N PRO A 886 15.26 5.41 -32.99
CA PRO A 886 15.22 6.86 -32.89
C PRO A 886 13.79 7.35 -32.62
N ASP A 887 13.67 8.50 -31.97
CA ASP A 887 12.38 9.11 -31.70
C ASP A 887 11.69 9.59 -32.99
N VAL A 888 10.35 9.58 -32.98
CA VAL A 888 9.53 9.97 -34.13
C VAL A 888 9.70 11.47 -34.38
N PRO A 889 10.09 11.91 -35.60
CA PRO A 889 10.18 13.33 -35.91
C PRO A 889 8.84 14.04 -35.75
N ILE A 890 8.84 15.27 -35.23
CA ILE A 890 7.62 16.07 -34.92
C ILE A 890 6.67 16.22 -36.12
N THR A 891 7.19 16.11 -37.35
CA THR A 891 6.44 16.28 -38.59
C THR A 891 5.69 15.03 -39.08
N VAL A 892 5.82 13.89 -38.40
CA VAL A 892 5.20 12.61 -38.83
C VAL A 892 3.80 12.45 -38.24
N ASP A 893 2.79 12.32 -39.11
CA ASP A 893 1.43 11.94 -38.71
C ASP A 893 1.37 10.42 -38.47
N ALA A 894 1.56 10.01 -37.21
CA ALA A 894 1.61 8.61 -36.79
C ALA A 894 0.23 7.97 -36.58
N VAL A 895 -0.87 8.59 -37.05
CA VAL A 895 -2.22 8.07 -36.83
C VAL A 895 -2.59 7.00 -37.88
N ILE A 896 -2.96 5.80 -37.42
CA ILE A 896 -3.50 4.73 -38.26
C ILE A 896 -5.03 4.89 -38.34
N PRO A 897 -5.60 5.28 -39.50
CA PRO A 897 -7.05 5.47 -39.61
C PRO A 897 -7.80 4.18 -39.29
N PRO A 898 -8.96 4.24 -38.61
CA PRO A 898 -9.80 3.09 -38.40
C PRO A 898 -10.37 2.59 -39.73
N ASP A 899 -10.25 1.29 -39.99
CA ASP A 899 -10.89 0.61 -41.12
C ASP A 899 -11.30 -0.79 -40.65
N HIS A 900 -12.60 -1.01 -40.44
CA HIS A 900 -13.12 -2.24 -39.86
C HIS A 900 -13.09 -3.43 -40.84
N ASN A 901 -12.81 -3.19 -42.12
CA ASN A 901 -12.71 -4.23 -43.14
C ASN A 901 -11.28 -4.78 -43.30
N LYS A 902 -10.32 -4.22 -42.56
CA LYS A 902 -8.90 -4.59 -42.63
C LYS A 902 -8.39 -5.01 -41.28
N THR A 903 -7.49 -5.99 -41.28
CA THR A 903 -6.74 -6.34 -40.08
C THR A 903 -5.84 -5.17 -39.67
N LEU A 904 -5.46 -5.09 -38.39
CA LEU A 904 -4.52 -4.06 -37.95
C LEU A 904 -3.21 -4.13 -38.74
N ARG A 905 -2.69 -5.34 -39.01
CA ARG A 905 -1.50 -5.54 -39.85
C ARG A 905 -1.65 -4.89 -41.23
N GLN A 906 -2.78 -5.11 -41.92
CA GLN A 906 -3.04 -4.49 -43.22
C GLN A 906 -3.17 -2.96 -43.15
N ARG A 907 -3.77 -2.44 -42.08
CA ARG A 907 -3.85 -0.99 -41.83
C ARG A 907 -2.46 -0.39 -41.60
N MET A 908 -1.60 -1.11 -40.89
CA MET A 908 -0.23 -0.71 -40.58
C MET A 908 0.68 -0.79 -41.79
N GLU A 909 0.69 -1.89 -42.55
CA GLU A 909 1.49 -2.02 -43.78
C GLU A 909 1.24 -0.87 -44.76
N LYS A 910 -0.02 -0.41 -44.87
CA LYS A 910 -0.36 0.76 -45.70
C LYS A 910 0.28 2.07 -45.19
N ARG A 911 0.53 2.20 -43.89
CA ARG A 911 1.05 3.42 -43.25
C ARG A 911 2.56 3.39 -43.03
N THR A 912 3.09 2.26 -42.57
CA THR A 912 4.50 2.08 -42.21
C THR A 912 5.32 1.52 -43.36
N GLY A 913 4.69 1.00 -44.41
CA GLY A 913 5.36 0.44 -45.60
C GLY A 913 5.94 1.48 -46.56
N ASP A 914 5.65 2.77 -46.39
CA ASP A 914 6.29 3.83 -47.15
C ASP A 914 7.79 3.88 -46.83
N ALA A 915 8.65 4.10 -47.84
CA ALA A 915 10.10 3.99 -47.72
C ALA A 915 10.71 4.82 -46.56
N TYR A 916 10.12 5.98 -46.28
CA TYR A 916 10.52 6.84 -45.17
C TYR A 916 10.21 6.21 -43.80
N CYS A 917 8.99 5.71 -43.59
CA CYS A 917 8.58 5.06 -42.35
C CYS A 917 9.29 3.71 -42.14
N TRP A 918 9.47 2.95 -43.22
CA TRP A 918 10.02 1.61 -43.16
C TRP A 918 11.45 1.54 -42.62
N ARG A 919 12.21 2.64 -42.67
CA ARG A 919 13.57 2.72 -42.12
C ARG A 919 13.68 2.32 -40.65
N CYS A 920 12.76 2.80 -39.83
CA CYS A 920 12.70 2.43 -38.42
C CYS A 920 11.79 1.21 -38.22
N HIS A 921 10.67 1.16 -38.94
CA HIS A 921 9.66 0.11 -38.79
C HIS A 921 10.18 -1.29 -39.19
N GLN A 922 11.15 -1.40 -40.11
CA GLN A 922 11.79 -2.68 -40.43
C GLN A 922 12.48 -3.35 -39.22
N LYS A 923 12.89 -2.55 -38.22
CA LYS A 923 13.54 -3.03 -36.99
C LYS A 923 12.53 -3.44 -35.91
N MET A 924 11.26 -3.05 -36.03
CA MET A 924 10.26 -3.23 -34.96
C MET A 924 9.05 -4.04 -35.42
N ASP A 925 8.46 -3.70 -36.56
CA ASP A 925 7.22 -4.31 -37.05
C ASP A 925 7.33 -5.84 -37.13
N PRO A 926 8.40 -6.42 -37.72
CA PRO A 926 8.54 -7.87 -37.76
C PRO A 926 8.66 -8.52 -36.38
N LEU A 927 9.27 -7.83 -35.41
CA LEU A 927 9.44 -8.31 -34.04
C LEU A 927 8.15 -8.22 -33.23
N GLY A 928 7.34 -7.20 -33.48
CA GLY A 928 6.12 -6.92 -32.73
C GLY A 928 4.89 -7.67 -33.24
N PHE A 929 4.77 -7.87 -34.55
CA PHE A 929 3.62 -8.50 -35.19
C PHE A 929 3.22 -9.92 -34.73
N PRO A 930 4.13 -10.78 -34.22
CA PRO A 930 3.74 -12.06 -33.63
C PRO A 930 2.92 -11.94 -32.33
N PHE A 931 2.94 -10.77 -31.67
CA PHE A 931 2.39 -10.54 -30.34
C PHE A 931 1.16 -9.65 -30.38
#